data_AF-A0A1H5WIE3-F1
#
_entry.id   AF-A0A1H5WIE3-F1
#
_cell.length_a   1.000
_cell.length_b   1.000
_cell.length_c   1.000
_cell.angle_alpha   90.00
_cell.angle_beta   90.00
_cell.angle_gamma   90.00
#
_symmetry.space_group_name_H-M   'P 1'
#
loop_
_entity.id
_entity.type
_entity.pdbx_description
1 polymer ?
#
loop_
_entity_poly.entity_id
_entity_poly.type
_entity_poly.pdbx_seq_one_letter_code
_entity_poly.pdbx_strand_id
1 'polypeptide(L)'
;MRRIDLHIGLPGCGAERIQQVLDAWREPLLRDGVLLPRSSGRRNHTRLYMAVTDPDHVDPLRWNRGHATAQAQARLREEVRTRLAAELDKHGADRAILSAMQLATLSRRSELERLRDLLAEFARGIRVVVHLDEPARVLARHYAEQVLEGRTADLRAELDLARSGKDWRATILADVPPPNPMLNAMPEVQAPPFWLDYAALLEDWRAVFGDEAVRPRAFDPQTFAGDAIRAELIEAFDLERAPGRVPEAEATAEPSAAFLARARQMNALMERALHAGRIIPRQLRRRLLGHLDVNGAPVDPGQLTPVSDRFATANARLADRYPALAPILEAPAPVGDWAEPDPGYGFRATQYFAAFLPRIDAATSEERESKAEAIAALTARAANGRLAKVAELSPEAAAILPPLAQEKFRDLIRSSYVPHNGIGRTDEDLPAPPYPEMPRRELPPGSTGTVIVGCMKNEAPYIVEWVASHRAIGVDNFLIYTNGCEDGTDAILDRLQEMGVLQHRNNDDWKGNSPQQHALNRSLKEDVIRNAEWIAHIDVDEFINVRCGNGTVQDFLDRVPNATNIAMTWRLFGNNGVRELRDEFVIAQFDRCAPRFCPKPHTVWGFKTMFRNIGAYAKISCHRPNKLAPEFEDKVRWVNGSGQDMTREVARNGWRNSKKSIGYDLLQLNHYALRSAESFLIKRQRGRALHVDRSIGLNYWIRMDWSDHRDITIQRNIPRLRAEYDRLMADDRLRDLHRQGLDWHRAKADELHRIPEFEELYQQALKLRLNETERAAWALALDMES
;
A
#
# COMPACT_ATOMS: atom_id res chain seq x y z
N MET A 1 3.67 22.74 31.95
CA MET A 1 4.57 23.41 30.96
C MET A 1 5.44 22.32 30.38
N ARG A 2 5.32 22.06 29.07
CA ARG A 2 5.73 20.79 28.47
C ARG A 2 7.25 20.58 28.41
N ARG A 3 7.70 19.34 28.64
CA ARG A 3 9.09 18.88 28.49
C ARG A 3 9.19 17.77 27.44
N ILE A 4 10.20 17.81 26.58
CA ILE A 4 10.51 16.74 25.62
C ILE A 4 11.84 16.08 25.99
N ASP A 5 11.82 14.75 26.10
CA ASP A 5 12.99 13.90 26.26
C ASP A 5 13.37 13.33 24.88
N LEU A 6 14.43 13.87 24.27
CA LEU A 6 14.93 13.52 22.96
C LEU A 6 16.07 12.51 23.06
N HIS A 7 15.78 11.24 22.82
CA HIS A 7 16.78 10.18 22.71
C HIS A 7 17.35 10.11 21.29
N ILE A 8 18.58 10.60 21.12
CA ILE A 8 19.21 10.73 19.80
C ILE A 8 19.89 9.46 19.31
N GLY A 9 20.18 8.52 20.23
CA GLY A 9 20.71 7.17 20.04
C GLY A 9 21.93 7.04 19.11
N LEU A 10 22.95 6.29 19.51
CA LEU A 10 24.03 5.92 18.58
C LEU A 10 23.73 4.56 17.91
N PRO A 11 23.98 4.42 16.59
CA PRO A 11 23.99 3.10 15.94
C PRO A 11 24.93 2.15 16.71
N GLY A 12 24.48 0.92 16.96
CA GLY A 12 25.20 -0.04 17.80
C GLY A 12 25.04 0.11 19.31
N CYS A 13 24.61 1.25 19.86
CA CYS A 13 24.50 1.49 21.31
C CYS A 13 23.09 1.24 21.89
N GLY A 14 22.44 0.14 21.51
CA GLY A 14 21.19 -0.31 22.14
C GLY A 14 19.92 0.50 21.83
N ALA A 15 19.99 1.47 20.92
CA ALA A 15 18.84 2.34 20.62
C ALA A 15 17.60 1.58 20.12
N GLU A 16 17.78 0.52 19.33
CA GLU A 16 16.67 -0.33 18.88
C GLU A 16 15.97 -1.03 20.05
N ARG A 17 16.76 -1.51 21.02
CA ARG A 17 16.26 -2.17 22.21
C ARG A 17 15.50 -1.20 23.11
N ILE A 18 16.02 0.01 23.31
CA ILE A 18 15.28 1.09 24.00
C ILE A 18 13.93 1.35 23.32
N GLN A 19 13.92 1.51 21.99
CA GLN A 19 12.70 1.77 21.21
C GLN A 19 11.69 0.62 21.29
N GLN A 20 12.17 -0.63 21.34
CA GLN A 20 11.31 -1.81 21.51
C GLN A 20 10.61 -1.79 22.87
N VAL A 21 11.35 -1.50 23.95
CA VAL A 21 10.78 -1.42 25.31
C VAL A 21 9.83 -0.23 25.43
N LEU A 22 10.22 0.95 24.93
CA LEU A 22 9.35 2.13 24.93
C LEU A 22 8.04 1.90 24.15
N ASP A 23 8.08 1.22 23.01
CA ASP A 23 6.85 0.88 22.26
C ASP A 23 5.94 -0.06 23.04
N ALA A 24 6.51 -1.05 23.76
CA ALA A 24 5.75 -1.92 24.65
C ALA A 24 5.16 -1.16 25.85
N TRP A 25 5.82 -0.08 26.28
CA TRP A 25 5.38 0.79 27.36
C TRP A 25 4.50 1.96 26.90
N ARG A 26 4.14 2.07 25.61
CA ARG A 26 3.43 3.24 25.08
C ARG A 26 2.14 3.58 25.83
N GLU A 27 1.21 2.62 25.93
CA GLU A 27 -0.08 2.86 26.59
C GLU A 27 0.07 3.05 28.11
N PRO A 28 0.92 2.26 28.81
CA PRO A 28 1.27 2.55 30.20
C PRO A 28 1.89 3.94 30.44
N LEU A 29 2.86 4.37 29.65
CA LEU A 29 3.49 5.69 29.74
C LEU A 29 2.46 6.81 29.58
N LEU A 30 1.53 6.64 28.63
CA LEU A 30 0.47 7.62 28.41
C LEU A 30 -0.44 7.76 29.63
N ARG A 31 -0.74 6.67 30.35
CA ARG A 31 -1.49 6.73 31.62
C ARG A 31 -0.73 7.47 32.72
N ASP A 32 0.59 7.39 32.69
CA ASP A 32 1.49 8.11 33.61
C ASP A 32 1.82 9.53 33.09
N GLY A 33 1.09 10.04 32.08
CA GLY A 33 1.23 11.40 31.56
C GLY A 33 2.42 11.64 30.63
N VAL A 34 3.10 10.57 30.18
CA VAL A 34 4.25 10.63 29.25
C VAL A 34 3.82 10.12 27.87
N LEU A 35 3.78 11.01 26.89
CA LEU A 35 3.44 10.64 25.52
C LEU A 35 4.65 10.05 24.79
N LEU A 36 4.44 8.91 24.13
CA LEU A 36 5.31 8.42 23.06
C LEU A 36 4.55 8.59 21.73
N PRO A 37 4.83 9.66 20.95
CA PRO A 37 4.07 9.98 19.74
C PRO A 37 4.12 8.87 18.68
N ARG A 38 3.09 8.78 17.83
CA ARG A 38 3.07 7.88 16.66
C ARG A 38 3.35 8.65 15.36
N SER A 39 3.00 9.92 15.31
CA SER A 39 3.15 10.82 14.16
C SER A 39 4.57 10.91 13.61
N SER A 40 5.56 10.86 14.49
CA SER A 40 7.00 10.92 14.14
C SER A 40 7.57 9.56 13.70
N GLY A 41 6.78 8.49 13.73
CA GLY A 41 7.18 7.10 13.51
C GLY A 41 6.71 6.24 14.68
N ARG A 42 6.39 4.96 14.46
CA ARG A 42 5.89 4.10 15.55
C ARG A 42 6.99 3.80 16.57
N ARG A 43 7.99 2.99 16.24
CA ARG A 43 9.07 2.62 17.19
C ARG A 43 10.25 3.57 17.09
N ASN A 44 10.83 3.68 15.90
CA ASN A 44 11.89 4.62 15.58
C ASN A 44 11.26 5.85 14.91
N HIS A 45 11.45 7.04 15.50
CA HIS A 45 10.90 8.31 15.04
C HIS A 45 11.63 8.88 13.81
N THR A 46 11.94 8.02 12.85
CA THR A 46 12.59 8.32 11.56
C THR A 46 11.96 9.47 10.77
N ARG A 47 10.65 9.75 10.93
CA ARG A 47 10.01 10.89 10.24
C ARG A 47 10.49 12.23 10.80
N LEU A 48 10.78 12.29 12.10
CA LEU A 48 11.38 13.47 12.73
C LEU A 48 12.77 13.74 12.17
N TYR A 49 13.62 12.71 12.08
CA TYR A 49 14.95 12.83 11.49
C TYR A 49 14.89 13.36 10.04
N MET A 50 14.12 12.70 9.16
CA MET A 50 13.97 13.13 7.76
C MET A 50 13.35 14.56 7.64
N ALA A 51 12.55 14.98 8.61
CA ALA A 51 11.94 16.32 8.66
C ALA A 51 12.92 17.44 9.06
N VAL A 52 14.09 17.11 9.61
CA VAL A 52 15.06 18.10 10.10
C VAL A 52 16.35 18.13 9.29
N THR A 53 16.71 17.04 8.58
CA THR A 53 17.85 17.04 7.64
C THR A 53 17.75 18.17 6.63
N ASP A 54 18.89 18.71 6.22
CA ASP A 54 18.94 19.81 5.26
C ASP A 54 18.37 19.40 3.90
N PRO A 55 17.75 20.32 3.13
CA PRO A 55 17.11 19.97 1.87
C PRO A 55 18.02 19.24 0.86
N ASP A 56 19.31 19.58 0.83
CA ASP A 56 20.34 18.99 -0.01
C ASP A 56 21.02 17.74 0.60
N HIS A 57 20.81 17.47 1.89
CA HIS A 57 21.30 16.27 2.56
C HIS A 57 20.33 15.10 2.35
N VAL A 58 20.44 14.43 1.20
CA VAL A 58 19.60 13.29 0.86
C VAL A 58 20.20 12.00 1.42
N ASP A 59 19.68 11.58 2.58
CA ASP A 59 20.10 10.37 3.28
C ASP A 59 19.37 9.09 2.77
N PRO A 60 19.82 7.87 3.18
CA PRO A 60 19.19 6.62 2.77
C PRO A 60 17.70 6.50 3.09
N LEU A 61 17.22 7.05 4.22
CA LEU A 61 15.80 7.02 4.58
C LEU A 61 15.00 7.94 3.67
N ARG A 62 15.45 9.19 3.44
CA ARG A 62 14.77 10.12 2.53
C ARG A 62 14.68 9.56 1.12
N TRP A 63 15.76 8.98 0.61
CA TRP A 63 15.75 8.32 -0.70
C TRP A 63 14.74 7.17 -0.76
N ASN A 64 14.83 6.21 0.16
CA ASN A 64 14.03 5.00 0.11
C ASN A 64 12.56 5.21 0.47
N ARG A 65 12.20 6.33 1.11
CA ARG A 65 10.82 6.65 1.53
C ARG A 65 10.16 7.76 0.71
N GLY A 66 10.79 8.22 -0.38
CA GLY A 66 10.18 9.20 -1.29
C GLY A 66 10.24 10.65 -0.81
N HIS A 67 11.19 10.97 0.08
CA HIS A 67 11.43 12.32 0.61
C HIS A 67 12.75 12.94 0.12
N ALA A 68 13.31 12.44 -0.97
CA ALA A 68 14.60 12.89 -1.51
C ALA A 68 14.61 14.36 -1.93
N THR A 69 13.50 14.89 -2.45
CA THR A 69 13.46 16.29 -2.93
C THR A 69 13.30 17.27 -1.78
N ALA A 70 13.84 18.48 -1.93
CA ALA A 70 13.68 19.58 -0.97
C ALA A 70 12.20 19.86 -0.64
N GLN A 71 11.34 19.81 -1.67
CA GLN A 71 9.91 20.04 -1.50
C GLN A 71 9.22 18.92 -0.72
N ALA A 72 9.59 17.65 -0.96
CA ALA A 72 9.04 16.52 -0.22
C ALA A 72 9.50 16.51 1.24
N GLN A 73 10.74 16.95 1.50
CA GLN A 73 11.29 17.15 2.84
C GLN A 73 10.52 18.25 3.59
N ALA A 74 10.29 19.41 2.95
CA ALA A 74 9.56 20.52 3.57
C ALA A 74 8.12 20.15 3.92
N ARG A 75 7.43 19.40 3.04
CA ARG A 75 6.08 18.87 3.32
C ARG A 75 6.10 17.90 4.50
N LEU A 76 7.07 16.98 4.54
CA LEU A 76 7.21 16.05 5.66
C LEU A 76 7.43 16.80 6.98
N ARG A 77 8.25 17.86 6.96
CA ARG A 77 8.48 18.71 8.14
C ARG A 77 7.19 19.31 8.67
N GLU A 78 6.37 19.87 7.79
CA GLU A 78 5.08 20.44 8.18
C GLU A 78 4.12 19.36 8.70
N GLU A 79 4.05 18.19 8.05
CA GLU A 79 3.21 17.07 8.49
C GLU A 79 3.61 16.57 9.89
N VAL A 80 4.92 16.45 10.16
CA VAL A 80 5.44 16.09 11.48
C VAL A 80 5.07 17.16 12.51
N ARG A 81 5.23 18.44 12.17
CA ARG A 81 4.87 19.58 13.03
C ARG A 81 3.40 19.54 13.42
N THR A 82 2.49 19.53 12.43
CA THR A 82 1.03 19.55 12.66
C THR A 82 0.56 18.33 13.44
N ARG A 83 1.03 17.13 13.09
CA ARG A 83 0.55 15.90 13.75
C ARG A 83 1.13 15.71 15.14
N LEU A 84 2.36 16.14 15.38
CA LEU A 84 2.94 16.12 16.73
C LEU A 84 2.17 17.08 17.64
N ALA A 85 1.84 18.29 17.16
CA ALA A 85 1.01 19.25 17.89
C ALA A 85 -0.35 18.63 18.27
N ALA A 86 -1.05 18.06 17.28
CA ALA A 86 -2.36 17.46 17.47
C ALA A 86 -2.34 16.28 18.45
N GLU A 87 -1.31 15.42 18.41
CA GLU A 87 -1.18 14.32 19.37
C GLU A 87 -0.90 14.82 20.79
N LEU A 88 -0.03 15.82 20.95
CA LEU A 88 0.27 16.43 22.25
C LEU A 88 -0.98 17.08 22.86
N ASP A 89 -1.74 17.82 22.07
CA ASP A 89 -2.95 18.50 22.53
C ASP A 89 -4.08 17.52 22.82
N LYS A 90 -4.30 16.53 21.95
CA LYS A 90 -5.31 15.48 22.15
C LYS A 90 -5.15 14.76 23.48
N HIS A 91 -3.91 14.49 23.87
CA HIS A 91 -3.61 13.71 25.07
C HIS A 91 -3.31 14.58 26.30
N GLY A 92 -3.27 15.91 26.17
CA GLY A 92 -2.98 16.82 27.27
C GLY A 92 -1.64 16.52 27.96
N ALA A 93 -0.68 15.92 27.26
CA ALA A 93 0.54 15.41 27.88
C ALA A 93 1.53 16.55 28.18
N ASP A 94 1.97 16.62 29.44
CA ASP A 94 3.02 17.55 29.88
C ASP A 94 4.44 17.04 29.57
N ARG A 95 4.57 15.77 29.20
CA ARG A 95 5.85 15.14 28.87
C ARG A 95 5.75 14.31 27.61
N ALA A 96 6.80 14.31 26.79
CA ALA A 96 6.91 13.41 25.65
C ALA A 96 8.32 12.85 25.48
N ILE A 97 8.42 11.60 25.03
CA ILE A 97 9.68 10.96 24.66
C ILE A 97 9.73 10.86 23.13
N LEU A 98 10.79 11.37 22.52
CA LEU A 98 11.08 11.21 21.10
C LEU A 98 12.37 10.41 20.94
N SER A 99 12.36 9.32 20.18
CA SER A 99 13.57 8.53 19.93
C SER A 99 13.79 8.25 18.46
N ALA A 100 14.95 8.66 17.94
CA ALA A 100 15.42 8.27 16.62
C ALA A 100 16.94 8.17 16.60
N MET A 101 17.46 6.96 16.36
CA MET A 101 18.92 6.66 16.35
C MET A 101 19.68 7.39 15.24
N GLN A 102 18.99 7.89 14.22
CA GLN A 102 19.60 8.65 13.14
C GLN A 102 19.90 10.09 13.56
N LEU A 103 19.34 10.58 14.67
CA LEU A 103 19.57 11.97 15.07
C LEU A 103 21.04 12.21 15.42
N ALA A 104 21.72 11.23 16.03
CA ALA A 104 23.15 11.38 16.31
C ALA A 104 24.02 11.49 15.04
N THR A 105 23.48 11.16 13.85
CA THR A 105 24.19 11.28 12.58
C THR A 105 23.94 12.62 11.87
N LEU A 106 23.22 13.56 12.48
CA LEU A 106 23.11 14.93 11.98
C LEU A 106 24.48 15.61 12.04
N SER A 107 25.04 15.93 10.88
CA SER A 107 26.41 16.40 10.74
C SER A 107 26.53 17.92 10.68
N ARG A 108 25.41 18.61 10.40
CA ARG A 108 25.40 20.05 10.16
C ARG A 108 24.71 20.81 11.28
N ARG A 109 25.26 21.98 11.61
CA ARG A 109 24.69 22.90 12.60
C ARG A 109 23.24 23.29 12.28
N SER A 110 22.96 23.56 11.01
CA SER A 110 21.62 23.87 10.49
C SER A 110 20.59 22.79 10.83
N GLU A 111 20.95 21.52 10.75
CA GLU A 111 20.02 20.41 11.01
C GLU A 111 19.66 20.29 12.49
N LEU A 112 20.64 20.49 13.36
CA LEU A 112 20.43 20.53 14.81
C LEU A 112 19.56 21.72 15.21
N GLU A 113 19.81 22.90 14.63
CA GLU A 113 18.99 24.10 14.86
C GLU A 113 17.56 23.91 14.35
N ARG A 114 17.40 23.32 13.15
CA ARG A 114 16.09 22.96 12.58
C ARG A 114 15.32 21.98 13.48
N LEU A 115 16.01 21.05 14.13
CA LEU A 115 15.39 20.14 15.10
C LEU A 115 14.98 20.87 16.37
N ARG A 116 15.88 21.68 16.95
CA ARG A 116 15.59 22.49 18.13
C ARG A 116 14.38 23.39 17.89
N ASP A 117 14.38 24.13 16.79
CA ASP A 117 13.33 25.11 16.47
C ASP A 117 11.97 24.43 16.31
N LEU A 118 11.93 23.26 15.66
CA LEU A 118 10.70 22.46 15.53
C LEU A 118 10.18 22.00 16.90
N LEU A 119 11.06 21.54 17.79
CA LEU A 119 10.65 21.01 19.10
C LEU A 119 10.33 22.14 20.10
N ALA A 120 10.94 23.30 19.95
CA ALA A 120 10.70 24.48 20.78
C ALA A 120 9.28 25.05 20.63
N GLU A 121 8.61 24.76 19.51
CA GLU A 121 7.17 25.07 19.33
C GLU A 121 6.29 24.32 20.35
N PHE A 122 6.75 23.18 20.86
CA PHE A 122 5.95 22.28 21.69
C PHE A 122 6.37 22.21 23.15
N ALA A 123 7.64 22.49 23.44
CA ALA A 123 8.21 22.37 24.77
C ALA A 123 9.21 23.49 25.05
N ARG A 124 9.19 24.01 26.28
CA ARG A 124 10.18 24.99 26.74
C ARG A 124 11.44 24.32 27.32
N GLY A 125 11.36 23.04 27.67
CA GLY A 125 12.51 22.24 28.09
C GLY A 125 12.70 21.04 27.18
N ILE A 126 13.85 20.95 26.52
CA ILE A 126 14.26 19.79 25.73
C ILE A 126 15.48 19.17 26.42
N ARG A 127 15.40 17.89 26.78
CA ARG A 127 16.52 17.12 27.31
C ARG A 127 16.99 16.13 26.26
N VAL A 128 18.28 16.11 25.99
CA VAL A 128 18.89 15.22 25.00
C VAL A 128 19.55 14.06 25.74
N VAL A 129 19.18 12.83 25.38
CA VAL A 129 19.76 11.60 25.95
C VAL A 129 20.52 10.87 24.86
N VAL A 130 21.75 10.45 25.16
CA VAL A 130 22.59 9.65 24.25
C VAL A 130 23.32 8.57 25.03
N HIS A 131 23.29 7.35 24.52
CA HIS A 131 24.01 6.21 25.10
C HIS A 131 25.33 6.00 24.36
N LEU A 132 26.41 5.89 25.13
CA LEU A 132 27.79 5.77 24.65
C LEU A 132 28.37 4.42 25.06
N ASP A 133 29.33 3.93 24.27
CA ASP A 133 30.17 2.77 24.52
C ASP A 133 31.56 3.09 23.96
N GLU A 134 32.54 2.24 24.16
CA GLU A 134 33.90 2.48 23.67
C GLU A 134 33.93 2.58 22.12
N PRO A 135 34.62 3.61 21.55
CA PRO A 135 34.59 3.89 20.11
C PRO A 135 34.95 2.72 19.18
N ALA A 136 35.93 1.87 19.51
CA ALA A 136 36.26 0.70 18.70
C ALA A 136 35.14 -0.35 18.71
N ARG A 137 34.48 -0.59 19.85
CA ARG A 137 33.30 -1.48 19.90
C ARG A 137 32.14 -0.94 19.09
N VAL A 138 31.90 0.37 19.14
CA VAL A 138 30.84 1.02 18.36
C VAL A 138 31.16 0.99 16.87
N LEU A 139 32.42 1.24 16.50
CA LEU A 139 32.87 1.18 15.11
C LEU A 139 32.69 -0.22 14.52
N ALA A 140 33.07 -1.29 15.23
CA ALA A 140 32.92 -2.66 14.75
C ALA A 140 31.46 -2.99 14.38
N ARG A 141 30.51 -2.65 15.27
CA ARG A 141 29.07 -2.85 15.04
C ARG A 141 28.52 -1.97 13.92
N HIS A 142 28.87 -0.69 13.91
CA HIS A 142 28.39 0.23 12.89
C HIS A 142 28.96 -0.08 11.49
N TYR A 143 30.23 -0.51 11.40
CA TYR A 143 30.83 -0.94 10.15
C TYR A 143 30.05 -2.12 9.55
N ALA A 144 29.62 -3.08 10.37
CA ALA A 144 28.76 -4.17 9.92
C ALA A 144 27.45 -3.66 9.31
N GLU A 145 26.78 -2.70 9.97
CA GLU A 145 25.57 -2.06 9.45
C GLU A 145 25.83 -1.34 8.11
N GLN A 146 26.90 -0.56 8.02
CA GLN A 146 27.28 0.17 6.81
C GLN A 146 27.55 -0.79 5.64
N VAL A 147 28.29 -1.88 5.86
CA VAL A 147 28.54 -2.91 4.84
C VAL A 147 27.23 -3.54 4.37
N LEU A 148 26.30 -3.85 5.27
CA LEU A 148 25.00 -4.40 4.88
C LEU A 148 24.09 -3.39 4.17
N GLU A 149 24.32 -2.10 4.35
CA GLU A 149 23.67 -1.02 3.59
C GLU A 149 24.39 -0.67 2.28
N GLY A 150 25.63 -1.11 2.08
CA GLY A 150 26.33 -0.89 0.83
C GLY A 150 27.73 -0.35 0.86
N ARG A 151 28.36 -0.25 2.02
CA ARG A 151 29.73 0.25 2.12
C ARG A 151 30.69 -0.59 1.30
N THR A 152 31.55 0.07 0.55
CA THR A 152 32.59 -0.58 -0.28
C THR A 152 33.98 -0.47 0.34
N ALA A 153 34.20 0.55 1.18
CA ALA A 153 35.45 0.79 1.89
C ALA A 153 35.69 -0.22 3.04
N ASP A 154 36.95 -0.61 3.19
CA ASP A 154 37.49 -1.39 4.30
C ASP A 154 37.67 -0.50 5.55
N LEU A 155 37.66 -1.08 6.76
CA LEU A 155 37.98 -0.44 8.04
C LEU A 155 39.36 0.25 8.07
N ARG A 156 40.26 -0.08 7.13
CA ARG A 156 41.52 0.66 6.97
C ARG A 156 41.31 2.16 6.82
N ALA A 157 40.19 2.62 6.24
CA ALA A 157 39.89 4.04 6.12
C ALA A 157 39.83 4.74 7.50
N GLU A 158 39.16 4.12 8.46
CA GLU A 158 39.08 4.59 9.85
C GLU A 158 40.42 4.48 10.56
N LEU A 159 41.13 3.36 10.40
CA LEU A 159 42.40 3.13 11.09
C LEU A 159 43.50 4.08 10.62
N ASP A 160 43.57 4.35 9.32
CA ASP A 160 44.55 5.28 8.75
C ASP A 160 44.24 6.72 9.18
N LEU A 161 42.96 7.10 9.24
CA LEU A 161 42.54 8.40 9.79
C LEU A 161 42.89 8.54 11.27
N ALA A 162 42.69 7.48 12.07
CA ALA A 162 43.04 7.48 13.48
C ALA A 162 44.56 7.67 13.67
N ARG A 163 45.38 6.98 12.87
CA ARG A 163 46.84 7.07 12.90
C ARG A 163 47.39 8.39 12.36
N SER A 164 46.66 9.08 11.48
CA SER A 164 47.17 10.30 10.85
C SER A 164 47.29 11.49 11.81
N GLY A 165 46.69 11.40 13.00
CA GLY A 165 46.66 12.49 14.00
C GLY A 165 45.83 13.71 13.59
N LYS A 166 45.13 13.65 12.45
CA LYS A 166 44.26 14.73 11.99
C LYS A 166 43.00 14.78 12.85
N ASP A 167 42.32 15.93 12.84
CA ASP A 167 41.01 16.06 13.48
C ASP A 167 40.03 15.09 12.81
N TRP A 168 39.47 14.16 13.59
CA TRP A 168 38.64 13.07 13.08
C TRP A 168 37.41 13.61 12.36
N ARG A 169 36.64 14.42 13.08
CA ARG A 169 35.37 14.97 12.59
C ARG A 169 35.60 15.92 11.42
N ALA A 170 36.49 16.90 11.57
CA ALA A 170 36.71 17.91 10.55
C ALA A 170 37.26 17.30 9.25
N THR A 171 38.13 16.28 9.34
CA THR A 171 38.63 15.57 8.16
C THR A 171 37.49 14.86 7.43
N ILE A 172 36.66 14.12 8.16
CA ILE A 172 35.52 13.41 7.56
C ILE A 172 34.57 14.40 6.90
N LEU A 173 34.16 15.46 7.61
CA LEU A 173 33.18 16.43 7.14
C LEU A 173 33.69 17.30 5.97
N ALA A 174 35.00 17.54 5.88
CA ALA A 174 35.60 18.26 4.76
C ALA A 174 35.60 17.44 3.45
N ASP A 175 35.74 16.12 3.56
CA ASP A 175 35.88 15.21 2.41
C ASP A 175 34.55 14.52 2.03
N VAL A 176 33.41 14.95 2.58
CA VAL A 176 32.10 14.36 2.24
C VAL A 176 31.63 14.82 0.85
N PRO A 177 31.57 13.94 -0.17
CA PRO A 177 31.00 14.32 -1.45
C PRO A 177 29.48 14.54 -1.31
N PRO A 178 28.87 15.35 -2.21
CA PRO A 178 27.41 15.49 -2.25
C PRO A 178 26.74 14.11 -2.35
N PRO A 179 25.67 13.84 -1.58
CA PRO A 179 25.02 12.54 -1.58
C PRO A 179 24.48 12.21 -2.99
N ASN A 180 24.83 11.02 -3.49
CA ASN A 180 24.30 10.48 -4.73
C ASN A 180 23.58 9.15 -4.46
N PRO A 181 22.25 9.20 -4.21
CA PRO A 181 21.47 8.00 -3.92
C PRO A 181 21.44 6.98 -5.06
N MET A 182 21.67 7.41 -6.31
CA MET A 182 21.68 6.49 -7.46
C MET A 182 22.88 5.57 -7.49
N LEU A 183 24.00 6.06 -6.98
CA LEU A 183 25.23 5.27 -6.82
C LEU A 183 25.33 4.66 -5.42
N ASN A 184 24.32 4.86 -4.56
CA ASN A 184 24.39 4.54 -3.14
C ASN A 184 25.63 5.18 -2.45
N ALA A 185 26.04 6.35 -2.94
CA ALA A 185 27.14 7.14 -2.44
C ALA A 185 26.57 8.20 -1.49
N MET A 186 26.08 7.75 -0.34
CA MET A 186 25.56 8.61 0.74
C MET A 186 26.53 8.53 1.92
N PRO A 187 26.81 9.64 2.62
CA PRO A 187 27.83 9.69 3.68
C PRO A 187 27.56 8.71 4.82
N GLU A 188 26.30 8.51 5.19
CA GLU A 188 25.89 7.58 6.24
C GLU A 188 26.27 6.13 5.93
N VAL A 189 26.47 5.80 4.65
CA VAL A 189 26.84 4.45 4.20
C VAL A 189 28.34 4.35 3.90
N GLN A 190 28.93 5.34 3.24
CA GLN A 190 30.29 5.24 2.70
C GLN A 190 31.36 5.87 3.59
N ALA A 191 31.02 6.89 4.38
CA ALA A 191 32.01 7.65 5.14
C ALA A 191 32.25 7.01 6.52
N PRO A 192 33.47 7.19 7.08
CA PRO A 192 33.70 6.96 8.49
C PRO A 192 32.70 7.72 9.38
N PRO A 193 32.25 7.13 10.51
CA PRO A 193 31.30 7.79 11.41
C PRO A 193 31.97 8.96 12.14
N PHE A 194 31.69 10.19 11.69
CA PHE A 194 32.21 11.43 12.30
C PHE A 194 31.81 11.57 13.77
N TRP A 195 30.69 10.96 14.16
CA TRP A 195 30.10 11.03 15.49
C TRP A 195 30.78 10.10 16.52
N LEU A 196 31.79 9.32 16.14
CA LEU A 196 32.65 8.60 17.10
C LEU A 196 33.51 9.53 17.95
N ASP A 197 33.75 10.75 17.49
CA ASP A 197 34.31 11.79 18.35
C ASP A 197 33.22 12.31 19.31
N TYR A 198 33.07 11.63 20.44
CA TYR A 198 32.03 11.95 21.42
C TYR A 198 32.22 13.33 22.03
N ALA A 199 33.45 13.82 22.17
CA ALA A 199 33.70 15.16 22.68
C ALA A 199 33.12 16.20 21.72
N ALA A 200 33.44 16.10 20.43
CA ALA A 200 32.91 16.99 19.40
C ALA A 200 31.39 16.83 19.22
N LEU A 201 30.87 15.60 19.22
CA LEU A 201 29.44 15.32 19.14
C LEU A 201 28.69 16.02 20.28
N LEU A 202 29.10 15.80 21.53
CA LEU A 202 28.43 16.39 22.69
C LEU A 202 28.54 17.92 22.67
N GLU A 203 29.67 18.48 22.25
CA GLU A 203 29.85 19.92 22.09
C GLU A 203 28.83 20.53 21.10
N ASP A 204 28.64 19.92 19.91
CA ASP A 204 27.67 20.40 18.92
C ASP A 204 26.24 20.43 19.47
N TRP A 205 25.83 19.34 20.13
CA TRP A 205 24.50 19.22 20.72
C TRP A 205 24.31 20.24 21.85
N ARG A 206 25.31 20.43 22.72
CA ARG A 206 25.26 21.42 23.81
C ARG A 206 25.23 22.84 23.27
N ALA A 207 25.95 23.12 22.19
CA ALA A 207 25.95 24.43 21.58
C ALA A 207 24.59 24.81 20.97
N VAL A 208 23.69 23.84 20.69
CA VAL A 208 22.32 24.09 20.20
C VAL A 208 21.28 24.03 21.31
N PHE A 209 21.33 23.00 22.15
CA PHE A 209 20.30 22.68 23.15
C PHE A 209 20.64 23.16 24.57
N GLY A 210 21.88 23.58 24.83
CA GLY A 210 22.40 23.98 26.13
C GLY A 210 23.18 22.86 26.83
N ASP A 211 24.14 23.24 27.68
CA ASP A 211 25.06 22.31 28.36
C ASP A 211 24.31 21.34 29.30
N GLU A 212 23.40 21.87 30.11
CA GLU A 212 22.57 21.11 31.07
C GLU A 212 21.52 20.20 30.41
N ALA A 213 21.22 20.42 29.13
CA ALA A 213 20.22 19.65 28.39
C ALA A 213 20.75 18.29 27.95
N VAL A 214 22.06 18.14 27.73
CA VAL A 214 22.66 16.95 27.14
C VAL A 214 23.16 15.99 28.21
N ARG A 215 22.59 14.79 28.25
CA ARG A 215 22.88 13.74 29.23
C ARG A 215 23.45 12.50 28.53
N PRO A 216 24.78 12.34 28.47
CA PRO A 216 25.38 11.09 28.05
C PRO A 216 25.17 10.01 29.11
N ARG A 217 24.93 8.77 28.67
CA ARG A 217 24.67 7.61 29.52
C ARG A 217 25.46 6.40 29.03
N ALA A 218 25.73 5.46 29.92
CA ALA A 218 26.46 4.25 29.60
C ALA A 218 25.57 3.25 28.86
N PHE A 219 26.07 2.69 27.76
CA PHE A 219 25.50 1.50 27.15
C PHE A 219 26.25 0.26 27.66
N ASP A 220 25.53 -0.66 28.29
CA ASP A 220 26.03 -1.97 28.68
C ASP A 220 25.20 -3.07 28.01
N PRO A 221 25.79 -3.93 27.15
CA PRO A 221 25.07 -4.98 26.46
C PRO A 221 24.28 -5.91 27.38
N GLN A 222 24.82 -6.24 28.55
CA GLN A 222 24.18 -7.18 29.48
C GLN A 222 22.92 -6.57 30.10
N THR A 223 23.02 -5.32 30.56
CA THR A 223 21.90 -4.55 31.10
C THR A 223 20.78 -4.42 30.07
N PHE A 224 21.13 -4.13 28.81
CA PHE A 224 20.16 -3.90 27.74
C PHE A 224 19.46 -5.17 27.25
N ALA A 225 20.15 -6.31 27.29
CA ALA A 225 19.58 -7.60 26.90
C ALA A 225 18.52 -8.11 27.89
N GLY A 226 18.71 -7.84 29.19
CA GLY A 226 17.86 -8.38 30.26
C GLY A 226 16.76 -7.43 30.78
N ASP A 227 16.17 -7.81 31.92
CA ASP A 227 15.19 -7.00 32.66
C ASP A 227 15.82 -5.76 33.33
N ALA A 228 17.15 -5.73 33.48
CA ALA A 228 17.88 -4.62 34.11
C ALA A 228 17.74 -3.29 33.34
N ILE A 229 17.44 -3.34 32.03
CA ILE A 229 17.13 -2.15 31.22
C ILE A 229 16.00 -1.29 31.81
N ARG A 230 15.14 -1.85 32.67
CA ARG A 230 14.10 -1.10 33.37
C ARG A 230 14.67 0.07 34.17
N ALA A 231 15.70 -0.19 34.97
CA ALA A 231 16.32 0.81 35.81
C ALA A 231 16.96 1.92 34.96
N GLU A 232 17.62 1.52 33.87
CA GLU A 232 18.22 2.45 32.93
C GLU A 232 17.18 3.37 32.26
N LEU A 233 16.05 2.82 31.79
CA LEU A 233 14.99 3.66 31.18
C LEU A 233 14.30 4.59 32.18
N ILE A 234 14.13 4.12 33.42
CA ILE A 234 13.60 4.95 34.51
C ILE A 234 14.50 6.17 34.72
N GLU A 235 15.80 5.96 34.84
CA GLU A 235 16.75 7.03 35.09
C GLU A 235 16.96 7.94 33.85
N ALA A 236 17.15 7.34 32.68
CA ALA A 236 17.35 8.06 31.42
C ALA A 236 16.19 9.03 31.13
N PHE A 237 14.96 8.59 31.39
CA PHE A 237 13.76 9.35 31.09
C PHE A 237 13.11 9.96 32.34
N ASP A 238 13.75 10.02 33.51
CA ASP A 238 13.13 10.45 34.79
C ASP A 238 11.69 9.91 34.96
N LEU A 239 11.50 8.59 34.83
CA LEU A 239 10.21 7.97 35.11
C LEU A 239 10.11 7.69 36.61
N GLU A 240 8.90 7.67 37.18
CA GLU A 240 8.73 7.33 38.60
C GLU A 240 8.95 5.83 38.86
N ARG A 241 8.58 4.99 37.88
CA ARG A 241 8.67 3.53 37.92
C ARG A 241 8.64 2.96 36.51
N ALA A 242 8.96 1.66 36.38
CA ALA A 242 8.73 0.93 35.14
C ALA A 242 7.21 0.71 34.94
N PRO A 243 6.61 1.23 33.86
CA PRO A 243 5.15 1.25 33.71
C PRO A 243 4.59 -0.06 33.11
N GLY A 244 5.45 -0.95 32.59
CA GLY A 244 5.03 -2.18 31.92
C GLY A 244 6.06 -3.31 31.97
N ARG A 245 5.75 -4.42 31.29
CA ARG A 245 6.69 -5.53 31.12
C ARG A 245 7.72 -5.19 30.03
N VAL A 246 8.94 -5.68 30.20
CA VAL A 246 9.98 -5.66 29.18
C VAL A 246 9.77 -6.87 28.26
N PRO A 247 9.64 -6.68 26.94
CA PRO A 247 9.59 -7.80 26.00
C PRO A 247 10.88 -8.61 26.05
N GLU A 248 10.79 -9.92 25.85
CA GLU A 248 11.96 -10.78 25.67
C GLU A 248 12.82 -10.24 24.51
N ALA A 249 14.13 -10.26 24.72
CA ALA A 249 15.10 -9.91 23.68
C ALA A 249 15.47 -11.19 22.92
N GLU A 250 15.37 -11.17 21.60
CA GLU A 250 16.10 -12.13 20.77
C GLU A 250 17.56 -11.65 20.71
N ALA A 251 18.51 -12.53 20.97
CA ALA A 251 19.91 -12.23 20.78
C ALA A 251 20.17 -12.04 19.28
N THR A 252 20.31 -10.80 18.82
CA THR A 252 20.74 -10.53 17.44
C THR A 252 22.20 -10.90 17.34
N ALA A 253 22.51 -12.02 16.69
CA ALA A 253 23.88 -12.41 16.41
C ALA A 253 24.53 -11.36 15.50
N GLU A 254 25.71 -10.87 15.88
CA GLU A 254 26.49 -9.97 15.03
C GLU A 254 26.97 -10.72 13.77
N PRO A 255 26.93 -10.09 12.59
CA PRO A 255 27.47 -10.67 11.37
C PRO A 255 28.94 -11.08 11.55
N SER A 256 29.31 -12.25 11.04
CA SER A 256 30.71 -12.67 11.09
C SER A 256 31.59 -11.75 10.24
N ALA A 257 32.85 -11.56 10.65
CA ALA A 257 33.79 -10.74 9.90
C ALA A 257 34.04 -11.31 8.48
N ALA A 258 34.02 -12.65 8.32
CA ALA A 258 34.10 -13.31 7.02
C ALA A 258 32.87 -13.01 6.13
N PHE A 259 31.66 -12.96 6.69
CA PHE A 259 30.48 -12.54 5.96
C PHE A 259 30.57 -11.07 5.54
N LEU A 260 31.04 -10.18 6.42
CA LEU A 260 31.23 -8.77 6.07
C LEU A 260 32.25 -8.60 4.93
N ALA A 261 33.34 -9.37 4.91
CA ALA A 261 34.28 -9.38 3.79
C ALA A 261 33.60 -9.78 2.46
N ARG A 262 32.77 -10.84 2.47
CA ARG A 262 31.97 -11.24 1.29
C ARG A 262 31.02 -10.13 0.84
N ALA A 263 30.30 -9.53 1.78
CA ALA A 263 29.33 -8.49 1.52
C ALA A 263 29.99 -7.22 0.94
N ARG A 264 31.13 -6.80 1.48
CA ARG A 264 31.90 -5.66 0.96
C ARG A 264 32.42 -5.92 -0.46
N GLN A 265 32.98 -7.10 -0.73
CA GLN A 265 33.41 -7.49 -2.07
C GLN A 265 32.24 -7.50 -3.07
N MET A 266 31.06 -7.97 -2.64
CA MET A 266 29.83 -7.90 -3.43
C MET A 266 29.37 -6.45 -3.67
N ASN A 267 29.42 -5.59 -2.64
CA ASN A 267 29.08 -4.18 -2.77
C ASN A 267 29.95 -3.47 -3.81
N ALA A 268 31.25 -3.79 -3.89
CA ALA A 268 32.13 -3.23 -4.91
C ALA A 268 31.70 -3.60 -6.35
N LEU A 269 31.14 -4.81 -6.55
CA LEU A 269 30.57 -5.20 -7.85
C LEU A 269 29.22 -4.52 -8.10
N MET A 270 28.38 -4.41 -7.08
CA MET A 270 27.11 -3.70 -7.15
C MET A 270 27.31 -2.22 -7.49
N GLU A 271 28.30 -1.56 -6.89
CA GLU A 271 28.70 -0.18 -7.19
C GLU A 271 29.07 -0.02 -8.66
N ARG A 272 29.88 -0.92 -9.23
CA ARG A 272 30.19 -0.91 -10.68
C ARG A 272 28.94 -1.07 -11.53
N ALA A 273 28.00 -1.90 -11.11
CA ALA A 273 26.71 -2.04 -11.78
C ALA A 273 25.87 -0.76 -11.72
N LEU A 274 25.84 -0.07 -10.58
CA LEU A 274 25.17 1.23 -10.44
C LEU A 274 25.79 2.27 -11.39
N HIS A 275 27.12 2.30 -11.50
CA HIS A 275 27.83 3.15 -12.48
C HIS A 275 27.51 2.77 -13.93
N ALA A 276 27.24 1.49 -14.20
CA ALA A 276 26.75 1.02 -15.50
C ALA A 276 25.24 1.29 -15.73
N GLY A 277 24.60 2.06 -14.85
CA GLY A 277 23.21 2.50 -14.97
C GLY A 277 22.17 1.53 -14.42
N ARG A 278 22.57 0.46 -13.73
CA ARG A 278 21.62 -0.42 -13.03
C ARG A 278 21.08 0.25 -11.78
N ILE A 279 19.92 -0.20 -11.31
CA ILE A 279 19.33 0.23 -10.05
C ILE A 279 19.17 -0.98 -9.15
N ILE A 280 19.69 -0.90 -7.92
CA ILE A 280 19.62 -1.97 -6.93
C ILE A 280 18.86 -1.46 -5.71
N PRO A 281 17.56 -1.73 -5.58
CA PRO A 281 16.76 -1.34 -4.43
C PRO A 281 17.34 -1.88 -3.12
N ARG A 282 17.20 -1.12 -2.04
CA ARG A 282 17.69 -1.50 -0.70
C ARG A 282 17.21 -2.89 -0.26
N GLN A 283 15.93 -3.22 -0.50
CA GLN A 283 15.40 -4.54 -0.15
C GLN A 283 16.01 -5.66 -0.98
N LEU A 284 16.26 -5.41 -2.27
CA LEU A 284 16.93 -6.40 -3.13
C LEU A 284 18.37 -6.60 -2.64
N ARG A 285 19.12 -5.52 -2.39
CA ARG A 285 20.48 -5.57 -1.85
C ARG A 285 20.58 -6.44 -0.61
N ARG A 286 19.76 -6.17 0.42
CA ARG A 286 19.75 -6.95 1.66
C ARG A 286 19.49 -8.44 1.41
N ARG A 287 18.56 -8.78 0.51
CA ARG A 287 18.30 -10.18 0.13
C ARG A 287 19.49 -10.82 -0.59
N LEU A 288 20.15 -10.09 -1.49
CA LEU A 288 21.31 -10.58 -2.22
C LEU A 288 22.50 -10.80 -1.29
N LEU A 289 22.78 -9.87 -0.39
CA LEU A 289 23.82 -10.02 0.63
C LEU A 289 23.52 -11.17 1.59
N GLY A 290 22.26 -11.36 1.99
CA GLY A 290 21.86 -12.48 2.86
C GLY A 290 22.14 -13.87 2.27
N HIS A 291 22.27 -14.00 0.93
CA HIS A 291 22.69 -15.26 0.31
C HIS A 291 24.20 -15.55 0.47
N LEU A 292 24.98 -14.59 0.97
CA LEU A 292 26.43 -14.71 1.14
C LEU A 292 26.83 -15.02 2.59
N ASP A 293 25.86 -15.13 3.49
CA ASP A 293 26.05 -15.35 4.92
C ASP A 293 26.91 -16.59 5.20
N VAL A 294 27.75 -16.48 6.22
CA VAL A 294 28.66 -17.52 6.67
C VAL A 294 28.93 -17.36 8.16
N ASN A 295 28.90 -18.48 8.89
CA ASN A 295 29.18 -18.49 10.33
C ASN A 295 30.64 -18.13 10.62
N GLY A 296 30.87 -17.46 11.74
CA GLY A 296 32.20 -17.08 12.21
C GLY A 296 32.12 -16.04 13.33
N ALA A 297 33.27 -15.66 13.88
CA ALA A 297 33.34 -14.58 14.85
C ALA A 297 33.04 -13.22 14.18
N PRO A 298 32.40 -12.26 14.89
CA PRO A 298 32.27 -10.88 14.43
C PRO A 298 33.63 -10.17 14.38
N VAL A 299 33.65 -8.91 13.94
CA VAL A 299 34.85 -8.07 13.99
C VAL A 299 35.28 -7.89 15.45
N ASP A 300 36.52 -8.25 15.78
CA ASP A 300 37.04 -8.08 17.13
C ASP A 300 37.44 -6.61 17.35
N PRO A 301 36.80 -5.89 18.29
CA PRO A 301 37.14 -4.49 18.57
C PRO A 301 38.61 -4.30 18.99
N GLY A 302 39.25 -5.31 19.55
CA GLY A 302 40.66 -5.28 19.91
C GLY A 302 41.63 -5.28 18.73
N GLN A 303 41.13 -5.40 17.49
CA GLN A 303 41.90 -5.15 16.27
C GLN A 303 41.84 -3.68 15.81
N LEU A 304 41.02 -2.87 16.46
CA LEU A 304 40.78 -1.46 16.12
C LEU A 304 41.41 -0.50 17.13
N THR A 305 42.45 -0.95 17.84
CA THR A 305 43.19 -0.17 18.86
C THR A 305 43.57 1.25 18.43
N PRO A 306 43.98 1.54 17.17
CA PRO A 306 44.25 2.92 16.76
C PRO A 306 43.09 3.89 16.99
N VAL A 307 41.84 3.41 16.88
CA VAL A 307 40.64 4.22 17.14
C VAL A 307 40.46 4.46 18.64
N SER A 308 40.65 3.45 19.49
CA SER A 308 40.65 3.63 20.95
C SER A 308 41.73 4.62 21.39
N ASP A 309 42.96 4.49 20.88
CA ASP A 309 44.08 5.38 21.18
C ASP A 309 43.80 6.82 20.76
N ARG A 310 43.17 7.01 19.59
CA ARG A 310 42.83 8.34 19.05
C ARG A 310 41.94 9.13 20.00
N PHE A 311 41.01 8.44 20.68
CA PHE A 311 40.01 9.05 21.54
C PHE A 311 40.31 8.91 23.03
N ALA A 312 41.33 8.15 23.44
CA ALA A 312 41.65 7.87 24.85
C ALA A 312 41.67 9.12 25.75
N THR A 313 42.38 10.17 25.33
CA THR A 313 42.45 11.44 26.09
C THR A 313 41.10 12.15 26.19
N ALA A 314 40.32 12.15 25.12
CA ALA A 314 38.98 12.78 25.11
C ALA A 314 37.99 11.98 25.98
N ASN A 315 38.05 10.65 25.89
CA ASN A 315 37.23 9.73 26.67
C ASN A 315 37.56 9.80 28.16
N ALA A 316 38.84 9.93 28.54
CA ALA A 316 39.22 10.15 29.94
C ALA A 316 38.59 11.43 30.51
N ARG A 317 38.63 12.53 29.76
CA ARG A 317 37.97 13.79 30.17
C ARG A 317 36.45 13.64 30.27
N LEU A 318 35.83 12.86 29.38
CA LEU A 318 34.41 12.54 29.46
C LEU A 318 34.07 11.70 30.68
N ALA A 319 34.90 10.72 31.02
CA ALA A 319 34.77 9.89 32.21
C ALA A 319 34.95 10.71 33.50
N ASP A 320 35.89 11.66 33.54
CA ASP A 320 36.06 12.58 34.67
C ASP A 320 34.81 13.44 34.89
N ARG A 321 34.22 13.94 33.78
CA ARG A 321 32.99 14.75 33.83
C ARG A 321 31.75 13.91 34.15
N TYR A 322 31.71 12.66 33.68
CA TYR A 322 30.59 11.73 33.84
C TYR A 322 31.12 10.38 34.34
N PRO A 323 31.32 10.21 35.65
CA PRO A 323 31.94 9.02 36.22
C PRO A 323 31.26 7.70 35.85
N ALA A 324 29.95 7.71 35.59
CA ALA A 324 29.20 6.54 35.13
C ALA A 324 29.64 6.00 33.74
N LEU A 325 30.34 6.81 32.94
CA LEU A 325 30.89 6.39 31.64
C LEU A 325 32.24 5.70 31.77
N ALA A 326 32.96 5.86 32.88
CA ALA A 326 34.33 5.36 33.01
C ALA A 326 34.46 3.85 32.72
N PRO A 327 33.57 2.95 33.23
CA PRO A 327 33.69 1.52 32.98
C PRO A 327 33.44 1.13 31.51
N ILE A 328 32.56 1.85 30.81
CA ILE A 328 32.19 1.51 29.42
C ILE A 328 33.13 2.11 28.39
N LEU A 329 33.94 3.12 28.77
CA LEU A 329 34.93 3.74 27.88
C LEU A 329 36.31 3.06 27.94
N GLU A 330 36.42 1.94 28.66
CA GLU A 330 37.66 1.17 28.73
C GLU A 330 37.92 0.44 27.40
N ALA A 331 39.12 0.70 26.85
CA ALA A 331 39.56 0.13 25.58
C ALA A 331 39.53 -1.41 25.61
N PRO A 332 39.10 -2.07 24.51
CA PRO A 332 39.22 -3.52 24.37
C PRO A 332 40.69 -3.96 24.45
N ALA A 333 40.93 -5.16 24.97
CA ALA A 333 42.27 -5.75 24.96
C ALA A 333 42.78 -5.91 23.52
N PRO A 334 44.00 -5.44 23.19
CA PRO A 334 44.55 -5.58 21.84
C PRO A 334 44.76 -7.04 21.42
N VAL A 335 44.36 -7.41 20.20
CA VAL A 335 44.45 -8.81 19.69
C VAL A 335 45.31 -8.90 18.41
N GLY A 336 45.71 -7.77 17.82
CA GLY A 336 46.57 -7.67 16.63
C GLY A 336 46.09 -6.57 15.67
N ASP A 337 46.83 -6.29 14.60
CA ASP A 337 46.38 -5.35 13.57
C ASP A 337 45.19 -5.91 12.77
N TRP A 338 44.24 -5.03 12.42
CA TRP A 338 43.16 -5.38 11.49
C TRP A 338 43.69 -5.82 10.13
N ALA A 339 43.23 -6.98 9.70
CA ALA A 339 43.27 -7.43 8.32
C ALA A 339 41.89 -7.95 7.96
N GLU A 340 41.38 -7.58 6.78
CA GLU A 340 40.13 -8.15 6.29
C GLU A 340 40.24 -9.69 6.24
N PRO A 341 39.32 -10.42 6.88
CA PRO A 341 39.42 -11.88 6.99
C PRO A 341 39.21 -12.58 5.65
N ASP A 342 39.73 -13.80 5.54
CA ASP A 342 39.43 -14.68 4.41
C ASP A 342 37.90 -14.92 4.34
N PRO A 343 37.23 -14.62 3.21
CA PRO A 343 35.81 -14.87 3.04
C PRO A 343 35.44 -16.37 3.10
N GLY A 344 36.43 -17.27 3.07
CA GLY A 344 36.29 -18.71 3.25
C GLY A 344 35.66 -19.41 2.05
N TYR A 345 35.79 -20.74 2.04
CA TYR A 345 35.13 -21.64 1.08
C TYR A 345 35.42 -21.32 -0.40
N GLY A 346 36.57 -20.72 -0.71
CA GLY A 346 36.96 -20.34 -2.07
C GLY A 346 36.04 -19.31 -2.71
N PHE A 347 35.38 -18.47 -1.90
CA PHE A 347 34.39 -17.48 -2.32
C PHE A 347 34.92 -16.56 -3.45
N ARG A 348 34.09 -16.36 -4.49
CA ARG A 348 34.36 -15.42 -5.58
C ARG A 348 33.13 -14.56 -5.83
N ALA A 349 33.18 -13.30 -5.41
CA ALA A 349 32.05 -12.37 -5.54
C ALA A 349 31.51 -12.28 -6.98
N THR A 350 32.37 -12.37 -7.99
CA THR A 350 32.00 -12.30 -9.42
C THR A 350 31.07 -13.41 -9.86
N GLN A 351 31.23 -14.64 -9.34
CA GLN A 351 30.37 -15.77 -9.69
C GLN A 351 28.95 -15.59 -9.15
N TYR A 352 28.83 -15.18 -7.89
CA TYR A 352 27.55 -14.87 -7.27
C TYR A 352 26.88 -13.67 -7.95
N PHE A 353 27.67 -12.63 -8.26
CA PHE A 353 27.16 -11.45 -8.92
C PHE A 353 26.57 -11.77 -10.30
N ALA A 354 27.26 -12.61 -11.10
CA ALA A 354 26.74 -13.08 -12.38
C ALA A 354 25.40 -13.82 -12.23
N ALA A 355 25.24 -14.64 -11.19
CA ALA A 355 23.98 -15.31 -10.88
C ALA A 355 22.87 -14.34 -10.44
N PHE A 356 23.23 -13.19 -9.86
CA PHE A 356 22.28 -12.17 -9.41
C PHE A 356 21.88 -11.17 -10.49
N LEU A 357 22.63 -11.06 -11.59
CA LEU A 357 22.40 -10.09 -12.66
C LEU A 357 20.96 -10.09 -13.20
N PRO A 358 20.30 -11.23 -13.50
CA PRO A 358 18.94 -11.23 -14.00
C PRO A 358 17.94 -10.56 -13.04
N ARG A 359 18.13 -10.75 -11.73
CA ARG A 359 17.30 -10.12 -10.69
C ARG A 359 17.56 -8.62 -10.59
N ILE A 360 18.81 -8.20 -10.76
CA ILE A 360 19.22 -6.79 -10.76
C ILE A 360 18.66 -6.08 -12.01
N ASP A 361 18.74 -6.71 -13.18
CA ASP A 361 18.26 -6.14 -14.45
C ASP A 361 16.73 -6.00 -14.44
N ALA A 362 16.01 -7.02 -13.94
CA ALA A 362 14.56 -6.93 -13.74
C ALA A 362 14.16 -5.78 -12.81
N ALA A 363 14.85 -5.64 -11.66
CA ALA A 363 14.61 -4.54 -10.74
C ALA A 363 15.00 -3.17 -11.32
N THR A 364 16.03 -3.13 -12.17
CA THR A 364 16.44 -1.90 -12.86
C THR A 364 15.32 -1.39 -13.75
N SER A 365 14.69 -2.25 -14.53
CA SER A 365 13.56 -1.87 -15.39
C SER A 365 12.38 -1.34 -14.56
N GLU A 366 12.00 -2.03 -13.48
CA GLU A 366 10.89 -1.63 -12.59
C GLU A 366 11.16 -0.29 -11.87
N GLU A 367 12.39 -0.06 -11.41
CA GLU A 367 12.75 1.16 -10.69
C GLU A 367 12.90 2.37 -11.60
N ARG A 368 13.40 2.19 -12.83
CA ARG A 368 13.48 3.29 -13.81
C ARG A 368 12.11 3.84 -14.14
N GLU A 369 11.11 2.97 -14.23
CA GLU A 369 9.72 3.34 -14.44
C GLU A 369 9.12 4.00 -13.19
N SER A 370 9.27 3.38 -12.02
CA SER A 370 8.62 3.85 -10.78
C SER A 370 9.25 5.08 -10.12
N LYS A 371 10.53 5.36 -10.38
CA LYS A 371 11.26 6.52 -9.83
C LYS A 371 11.67 7.55 -10.88
N ALA A 372 11.13 7.47 -12.10
CA ALA A 372 11.49 8.33 -13.22
C ALA A 372 11.59 9.83 -12.84
N GLU A 373 10.61 10.38 -12.13
CA GLU A 373 10.58 11.80 -11.70
C GLU A 373 11.64 12.12 -10.64
N ALA A 374 11.84 11.27 -9.62
CA ALA A 374 12.86 11.47 -8.59
C ALA A 374 14.28 11.38 -9.20
N ILE A 375 14.46 10.45 -10.14
CA ILE A 375 15.68 10.33 -10.94
C ILE A 375 15.84 11.60 -11.78
N ALA A 376 14.83 12.03 -12.55
CA ALA A 376 14.89 13.25 -13.34
C ALA A 376 15.18 14.50 -12.48
N ALA A 377 14.59 14.63 -11.30
CA ALA A 377 14.80 15.78 -10.41
C ALA A 377 16.22 15.81 -9.82
N LEU A 378 16.80 14.64 -9.49
CA LEU A 378 18.18 14.53 -9.01
C LEU A 378 19.19 14.69 -10.15
N THR A 379 18.90 14.15 -11.34
CA THR A 379 19.73 14.28 -12.55
C THR A 379 19.67 15.70 -13.14
N ALA A 380 18.53 16.39 -13.05
CA ALA A 380 18.39 17.80 -13.44
C ALA A 380 19.17 18.77 -12.54
N ARG A 381 19.61 18.32 -11.35
CA ARG A 381 20.54 19.08 -10.51
C ARG A 381 21.99 18.98 -10.99
N ALA A 382 22.30 18.01 -11.87
CA ALA A 382 23.59 17.84 -12.54
C ALA A 382 23.64 18.42 -13.97
N ALA A 383 22.48 18.73 -14.57
CA ALA A 383 22.40 19.35 -15.88
C ALA A 383 21.28 20.41 -15.88
N ASN A 384 21.68 21.68 -16.03
CA ASN A 384 20.79 22.83 -16.09
C ASN A 384 19.49 22.57 -16.88
N GLY A 385 18.37 22.87 -16.22
CA GLY A 385 17.19 23.48 -16.81
C GLY A 385 16.40 22.68 -17.84
N ARG A 386 15.42 21.89 -17.37
CA ARG A 386 14.09 21.75 -18.00
C ARG A 386 13.14 21.04 -17.03
N LEU A 387 12.25 21.83 -16.41
CA LEU A 387 11.09 21.33 -15.68
C LEU A 387 10.14 20.66 -16.69
N ALA A 388 9.97 19.34 -16.59
CA ALA A 388 8.82 18.68 -17.19
C ALA A 388 7.55 19.17 -16.46
N LYS A 389 6.53 19.58 -17.22
CA LYS A 389 5.23 20.03 -16.67
C LYS A 389 4.65 18.92 -15.78
N VAL A 390 4.58 19.19 -14.47
CA VAL A 390 3.75 18.41 -13.54
C VAL A 390 2.31 18.59 -14.01
N ALA A 391 1.55 17.51 -14.16
CA ALA A 391 0.12 17.59 -14.44
C ALA A 391 -0.57 18.42 -13.33
N GLU A 392 -1.21 19.51 -13.72
CA GLU A 392 -1.96 20.38 -12.81
C GLU A 392 -3.42 19.89 -12.73
N LEU A 393 -4.12 20.29 -11.67
CA LEU A 393 -5.57 20.11 -11.60
C LEU A 393 -6.22 20.83 -12.79
N SER A 394 -7.24 20.23 -13.38
CA SER A 394 -8.11 20.97 -14.31
C SER A 394 -8.75 22.17 -13.59
N PRO A 395 -9.04 23.27 -14.31
CA PRO A 395 -9.73 24.42 -13.73
C PRO A 395 -11.03 24.04 -13.02
N GLU A 396 -11.76 23.08 -13.58
CA GLU A 396 -13.00 22.53 -13.03
C GLU A 396 -12.74 21.80 -11.71
N ALA A 397 -11.74 20.92 -11.66
CA ALA A 397 -11.38 20.21 -10.43
C ALA A 397 -10.84 21.15 -9.36
N ALA A 398 -10.00 22.14 -9.72
CA ALA A 398 -9.46 23.11 -8.78
C ALA A 398 -10.55 23.93 -8.07
N ALA A 399 -11.68 24.18 -8.74
CA ALA A 399 -12.80 24.92 -8.19
C ALA A 399 -13.67 24.11 -7.21
N ILE A 400 -13.71 22.78 -7.34
CA ILE A 400 -14.67 21.92 -6.61
C ILE A 400 -14.02 20.91 -5.66
N LEU A 401 -12.75 20.54 -5.84
CA LEU A 401 -12.10 19.54 -5.00
C LEU A 401 -11.86 20.09 -3.59
N PRO A 402 -12.28 19.36 -2.54
CA PRO A 402 -11.93 19.69 -1.16
C PRO A 402 -10.41 19.71 -0.94
N PRO A 403 -9.88 20.45 0.07
CA PRO A 403 -8.45 20.54 0.33
C PRO A 403 -7.75 19.19 0.45
N LEU A 404 -8.39 18.22 1.12
CA LEU A 404 -7.87 16.84 1.25
C LEU A 404 -7.81 16.13 -0.12
N ALA A 405 -8.79 16.33 -1.00
CA ALA A 405 -8.76 15.76 -2.35
C ALA A 405 -7.66 16.40 -3.22
N GLN A 406 -7.41 17.71 -3.09
CA GLN A 406 -6.29 18.38 -3.77
C GLN A 406 -4.92 17.90 -3.24
N GLU A 407 -4.81 17.60 -1.94
CA GLU A 407 -3.65 16.91 -1.37
C GLU A 407 -3.50 15.52 -1.98
N LYS A 408 -4.56 14.70 -1.97
CA LYS A 408 -4.50 13.35 -2.55
C LYS A 408 -4.19 13.35 -4.03
N PHE A 409 -4.63 14.34 -4.79
CA PHE A 409 -4.29 14.47 -6.20
C PHE A 409 -2.78 14.65 -6.37
N ARG A 410 -2.19 15.60 -5.63
CA ARG A 410 -0.75 15.88 -5.66
C ARG A 410 0.09 14.70 -5.19
N ASP A 411 -0.40 13.92 -4.24
CA ASP A 411 0.24 12.68 -3.79
C ASP A 411 0.14 11.59 -4.86
N LEU A 412 -1.05 11.44 -5.46
CA LEU A 412 -1.36 10.35 -6.37
C LEU A 412 -0.60 10.48 -7.69
N ILE A 413 -0.55 11.67 -8.30
CA ILE A 413 0.20 11.94 -9.55
C ILE A 413 1.71 11.64 -9.43
N ARG A 414 2.26 11.61 -8.20
CA ARG A 414 3.68 11.34 -7.90
C ARG A 414 3.93 9.93 -7.37
N SER A 415 2.91 9.08 -7.32
CA SER A 415 2.98 7.77 -6.69
C SER A 415 2.91 6.64 -7.71
N SER A 416 3.41 5.46 -7.34
CA SER A 416 3.18 4.21 -8.09
C SER A 416 1.70 3.75 -8.12
N TYR A 417 0.78 4.56 -7.59
CA TYR A 417 -0.66 4.31 -7.58
C TYR A 417 -1.42 5.24 -8.53
N VAL A 418 -0.72 6.10 -9.28
CA VAL A 418 -1.35 6.95 -10.29
C VAL A 418 -2.18 6.09 -11.25
N PRO A 419 -3.45 6.43 -11.53
CA PRO A 419 -4.25 5.65 -12.45
C PRO A 419 -3.72 5.73 -13.89
N HIS A 420 -3.72 4.62 -14.62
CA HIS A 420 -3.32 4.58 -16.03
C HIS A 420 -3.86 3.33 -16.75
N ASN A 421 -3.86 3.31 -18.09
CA ASN A 421 -4.28 2.14 -18.88
C ASN A 421 -3.11 1.24 -19.36
N GLY A 422 -1.88 1.49 -18.90
CA GLY A 422 -0.65 0.80 -19.34
C GLY A 422 -0.46 -0.69 -18.96
N ILE A 423 -1.43 -1.35 -18.33
CA ILE A 423 -1.37 -2.80 -18.03
C ILE A 423 -2.27 -3.60 -18.99
N GLY A 424 -2.09 -4.91 -19.08
CA GLY A 424 -2.92 -5.78 -19.94
C GLY A 424 -2.53 -5.72 -21.42
N ARG A 425 -3.10 -6.63 -22.21
CA ARG A 425 -2.77 -6.82 -23.65
C ARG A 425 -3.93 -6.56 -24.59
N THR A 426 -5.14 -6.42 -24.05
CA THR A 426 -6.35 -6.22 -24.86
C THR A 426 -6.41 -4.79 -25.34
N ASP A 427 -6.64 -4.61 -26.64
CA ASP A 427 -6.96 -3.30 -27.19
C ASP A 427 -8.46 -3.03 -26.99
N GLU A 428 -8.78 -2.04 -26.16
CA GLU A 428 -10.13 -1.84 -25.62
C GLU A 428 -10.99 -0.90 -26.48
N ASP A 429 -10.38 -0.08 -27.34
CA ASP A 429 -11.07 0.90 -28.18
C ASP A 429 -11.13 0.52 -29.67
N LEU A 430 -10.39 -0.52 -30.06
CA LEU A 430 -10.41 -1.06 -31.42
C LEU A 430 -11.64 -1.91 -31.68
N PRO A 431 -12.45 -1.57 -32.72
CA PRO A 431 -13.54 -2.42 -33.14
C PRO A 431 -13.04 -3.79 -33.60
N ALA A 432 -13.75 -4.85 -33.20
CA ALA A 432 -13.50 -6.21 -33.62
C ALA A 432 -14.81 -6.86 -34.11
N PRO A 433 -14.74 -7.92 -34.94
CA PRO A 433 -15.94 -8.59 -35.43
C PRO A 433 -16.83 -9.07 -34.27
N PRO A 434 -18.17 -8.94 -34.40
CA PRO A 434 -19.10 -9.50 -33.44
C PRO A 434 -18.89 -11.00 -33.24
N TYR A 435 -19.20 -11.48 -32.03
CA TYR A 435 -19.19 -12.91 -31.77
C TYR A 435 -20.42 -13.57 -32.41
N PRO A 436 -20.27 -14.69 -33.14
CA PRO A 436 -21.42 -15.47 -33.59
C PRO A 436 -22.29 -15.94 -32.42
N GLU A 437 -23.58 -16.14 -32.71
CA GLU A 437 -24.49 -16.84 -31.80
C GLU A 437 -23.95 -18.24 -31.47
N MET A 438 -24.19 -18.69 -30.24
CA MET A 438 -23.88 -20.04 -29.80
C MET A 438 -25.18 -20.78 -29.47
N PRO A 439 -25.27 -22.09 -29.74
CA PRO A 439 -26.41 -22.88 -29.29
C PRO A 439 -26.44 -22.97 -27.76
N ARG A 440 -27.64 -23.22 -27.21
CA ARG A 440 -27.80 -23.58 -25.79
C ARG A 440 -27.06 -24.88 -25.51
N ARG A 441 -26.40 -24.95 -24.36
CA ARG A 441 -25.75 -26.17 -23.89
C ARG A 441 -26.82 -27.19 -23.49
N GLU A 442 -26.67 -28.43 -23.93
CA GLU A 442 -27.41 -29.55 -23.39
C GLU A 442 -26.77 -29.97 -22.06
N LEU A 443 -27.53 -29.88 -20.96
CA LEU A 443 -27.03 -30.18 -19.63
C LEU A 443 -27.21 -31.67 -19.31
N PRO A 444 -26.26 -32.30 -18.58
CA PRO A 444 -26.45 -33.64 -18.06
C PRO A 444 -27.73 -33.75 -17.20
N PRO A 445 -28.40 -34.92 -17.17
CA PRO A 445 -29.59 -35.12 -16.33
C PRO A 445 -29.34 -34.71 -14.87
N GLY A 446 -30.21 -33.84 -14.36
CA GLY A 446 -30.13 -33.33 -12.98
C GLY A 446 -29.16 -32.18 -12.77
N SER A 447 -28.36 -31.76 -13.77
CA SER A 447 -27.49 -30.58 -13.67
C SER A 447 -28.23 -29.29 -14.02
N THR A 448 -27.92 -28.21 -13.31
CA THR A 448 -28.40 -26.85 -13.65
C THR A 448 -27.32 -25.97 -14.28
N GLY A 449 -26.12 -26.53 -14.53
CA GLY A 449 -25.06 -25.86 -15.28
C GLY A 449 -24.45 -24.66 -14.55
N THR A 450 -24.14 -23.59 -15.28
CA THR A 450 -23.66 -22.32 -14.72
C THR A 450 -24.85 -21.48 -14.25
N VAL A 451 -24.90 -21.18 -12.95
CA VAL A 451 -26.02 -20.49 -12.31
C VAL A 451 -25.60 -19.13 -11.76
N ILE A 452 -26.35 -18.09 -12.11
CA ILE A 452 -26.22 -16.78 -11.46
C ILE A 452 -27.28 -16.62 -10.36
N VAL A 453 -26.87 -16.14 -9.20
CA VAL A 453 -27.75 -15.71 -8.11
C VAL A 453 -27.75 -14.19 -8.02
N GLY A 454 -28.93 -13.57 -7.96
CA GLY A 454 -29.08 -12.12 -7.87
C GLY A 454 -30.15 -11.70 -6.87
N CYS A 455 -30.07 -10.44 -6.42
CA CYS A 455 -31.10 -9.79 -5.60
C CYS A 455 -31.50 -8.48 -6.27
N MET A 456 -32.80 -8.26 -6.47
CA MET A 456 -33.32 -7.10 -7.19
C MET A 456 -34.36 -6.35 -6.35
N LYS A 457 -34.45 -5.05 -6.58
CA LYS A 457 -35.52 -4.16 -6.12
C LYS A 457 -35.62 -3.01 -7.11
N ASN A 458 -36.77 -2.87 -7.75
CA ASN A 458 -37.04 -1.81 -8.73
C ASN A 458 -36.01 -1.70 -9.87
N GLU A 459 -35.85 -2.78 -10.64
CA GLU A 459 -34.87 -2.92 -11.73
C GLU A 459 -35.52 -3.31 -13.08
N ALA A 460 -36.84 -3.19 -13.21
CA ALA A 460 -37.63 -3.69 -14.33
C ALA A 460 -37.05 -3.43 -15.72
N PRO A 461 -36.56 -2.21 -16.06
CA PRO A 461 -36.05 -1.90 -17.41
C PRO A 461 -34.80 -2.70 -17.83
N TYR A 462 -34.09 -3.31 -16.88
CA TYR A 462 -32.76 -3.88 -17.12
C TYR A 462 -32.74 -5.41 -17.14
N ILE A 463 -33.82 -6.05 -16.69
CA ILE A 463 -33.86 -7.49 -16.43
C ILE A 463 -33.71 -8.29 -17.72
N VAL A 464 -34.47 -7.95 -18.77
CA VAL A 464 -34.50 -8.76 -20.00
C VAL A 464 -33.16 -8.71 -20.74
N GLU A 465 -32.52 -7.53 -20.83
CA GLU A 465 -31.16 -7.41 -21.38
C GLU A 465 -30.16 -8.22 -20.54
N TRP A 466 -30.19 -8.06 -19.21
CA TRP A 466 -29.23 -8.72 -18.33
C TRP A 466 -29.34 -10.24 -18.42
N VAL A 467 -30.56 -10.78 -18.43
CA VAL A 467 -30.82 -12.21 -18.62
C VAL A 467 -30.33 -12.64 -20.00
N ALA A 468 -30.73 -11.95 -21.07
CA ALA A 468 -30.36 -12.30 -22.44
C ALA A 468 -28.83 -12.26 -22.68
N SER A 469 -28.14 -11.28 -22.11
CA SER A 469 -26.68 -11.10 -22.26
C SER A 469 -25.90 -12.26 -21.65
N HIS A 470 -26.21 -12.62 -20.40
CA HIS A 470 -25.57 -13.75 -19.72
C HIS A 470 -25.91 -15.07 -20.38
N ARG A 471 -27.15 -15.21 -20.84
CA ARG A 471 -27.63 -16.34 -21.61
C ARG A 471 -26.88 -16.50 -22.94
N ALA A 472 -26.55 -15.42 -23.63
CA ALA A 472 -25.85 -15.43 -24.91
C ALA A 472 -24.35 -15.78 -24.79
N ILE A 473 -23.78 -15.74 -23.59
CA ILE A 473 -22.38 -16.11 -23.34
C ILE A 473 -22.22 -17.50 -22.66
N GLY A 474 -23.31 -18.22 -22.43
CA GLY A 474 -23.28 -19.58 -21.88
C GLY A 474 -23.62 -19.70 -20.38
N VAL A 475 -24.31 -18.72 -19.78
CA VAL A 475 -25.00 -18.95 -18.50
C VAL A 475 -26.27 -19.73 -18.75
N ASP A 476 -26.49 -20.78 -17.94
CA ASP A 476 -27.55 -21.74 -18.17
C ASP A 476 -28.83 -21.41 -17.40
N ASN A 477 -28.70 -21.01 -16.12
CA ASN A 477 -29.83 -20.75 -15.23
C ASN A 477 -29.59 -19.55 -14.31
N PHE A 478 -30.67 -19.06 -13.71
CA PHE A 478 -30.65 -17.95 -12.76
C PHE A 478 -31.55 -18.25 -11.56
N LEU A 479 -31.15 -17.77 -10.39
CA LEU A 479 -31.97 -17.74 -9.19
C LEU A 479 -32.01 -16.31 -8.65
N ILE A 480 -33.14 -15.63 -8.86
CA ILE A 480 -33.30 -14.22 -8.53
C ILE A 480 -34.25 -14.06 -7.35
N TYR A 481 -33.84 -13.26 -6.37
CA TYR A 481 -34.66 -12.85 -5.23
C TYR A 481 -35.10 -11.39 -5.39
N THR A 482 -36.36 -11.09 -5.09
CA THR A 482 -36.89 -9.70 -5.08
C THR A 482 -37.20 -9.20 -3.69
N ASN A 483 -37.12 -7.88 -3.48
CA ASN A 483 -37.35 -7.24 -2.18
C ASN A 483 -38.21 -5.98 -2.32
N GLY A 484 -39.53 -6.12 -2.14
CA GLY A 484 -40.51 -5.03 -2.08
C GLY A 484 -40.50 -4.19 -3.36
N CYS A 485 -40.76 -4.84 -4.49
CA CYS A 485 -40.78 -4.19 -5.80
C CYS A 485 -42.09 -3.42 -6.02
N GLU A 486 -41.98 -2.25 -6.65
CA GLU A 486 -43.12 -1.36 -6.97
C GLU A 486 -43.25 -1.10 -8.47
N ASP A 487 -42.24 -1.48 -9.27
CA ASP A 487 -42.12 -1.19 -10.70
C ASP A 487 -42.44 -2.39 -11.61
N GLY A 488 -42.93 -3.51 -11.05
CA GLY A 488 -43.19 -4.75 -11.78
C GLY A 488 -41.96 -5.65 -12.01
N THR A 489 -40.82 -5.39 -11.36
CA THR A 489 -39.63 -6.27 -11.38
C THR A 489 -39.98 -7.73 -11.08
N ASP A 490 -40.78 -7.96 -10.03
CA ASP A 490 -41.25 -9.28 -9.62
C ASP A 490 -42.14 -9.94 -10.69
N ALA A 491 -43.07 -9.18 -11.29
CA ALA A 491 -43.94 -9.68 -12.36
C ALA A 491 -43.15 -10.10 -13.61
N ILE A 492 -42.11 -9.36 -13.99
CA ILE A 492 -41.20 -9.72 -15.09
C ILE A 492 -40.47 -11.04 -14.77
N LEU A 493 -39.95 -11.17 -13.54
CA LEU A 493 -39.23 -12.36 -13.11
C LEU A 493 -40.15 -13.58 -12.98
N ASP A 494 -41.39 -13.40 -12.51
CA ASP A 494 -42.42 -14.44 -12.50
C ASP A 494 -42.74 -14.91 -13.91
N ARG A 495 -42.90 -13.98 -14.86
CA ARG A 495 -43.15 -14.35 -16.26
C ARG A 495 -41.97 -15.11 -16.87
N LEU A 496 -40.73 -14.67 -16.63
CA LEU A 496 -39.55 -15.40 -17.08
C LEU A 496 -39.43 -16.78 -16.42
N GLN A 497 -39.89 -16.96 -15.19
CA GLN A 497 -39.99 -18.27 -14.54
C GLN A 497 -41.06 -19.16 -15.18
N GLU A 498 -42.26 -18.63 -15.46
CA GLU A 498 -43.31 -19.35 -16.19
C GLU A 498 -42.83 -19.81 -17.59
N MET A 499 -41.99 -19.01 -18.24
CA MET A 499 -41.35 -19.33 -19.52
C MET A 499 -40.19 -20.34 -19.39
N GLY A 500 -39.82 -20.75 -18.17
CA GLY A 500 -38.71 -21.67 -17.92
C GLY A 500 -37.31 -21.07 -18.10
N VAL A 501 -37.18 -19.74 -18.10
CA VAL A 501 -35.91 -19.03 -18.36
C VAL A 501 -35.06 -18.90 -17.09
N LEU A 502 -35.70 -18.74 -15.92
CA LEU A 502 -35.05 -18.56 -14.63
C LEU A 502 -35.92 -19.06 -13.47
N GLN A 503 -35.38 -18.99 -12.25
CA GLN A 503 -36.10 -19.21 -11.00
C GLN A 503 -36.22 -17.90 -10.21
N HIS A 504 -37.42 -17.58 -9.74
CA HIS A 504 -37.73 -16.37 -8.98
C HIS A 504 -38.26 -16.71 -7.59
N ARG A 505 -37.84 -15.96 -6.57
CA ARG A 505 -38.33 -16.06 -5.18
C ARG A 505 -38.58 -14.67 -4.61
N ASN A 506 -39.75 -14.47 -4.00
CA ASN A 506 -39.99 -13.30 -3.15
C ASN A 506 -39.16 -13.42 -1.85
N ASN A 507 -38.54 -12.32 -1.42
CA ASN A 507 -37.71 -12.23 -0.22
C ASN A 507 -38.16 -11.11 0.72
N ASP A 508 -39.43 -10.71 0.69
CA ASP A 508 -39.98 -9.59 1.48
C ASP A 508 -40.08 -9.93 2.98
N ASP A 509 -40.15 -11.22 3.30
CA ASP A 509 -40.16 -11.76 4.66
C ASP A 509 -38.76 -11.87 5.29
N TRP A 510 -37.75 -11.24 4.69
CA TRP A 510 -36.37 -11.29 5.15
C TRP A 510 -36.21 -10.80 6.60
N LYS A 511 -35.27 -11.41 7.31
CA LYS A 511 -34.90 -11.08 8.69
C LYS A 511 -33.41 -10.89 8.83
N GLY A 512 -32.99 -10.06 9.78
CA GLY A 512 -31.58 -9.79 10.10
C GLY A 512 -31.13 -8.41 9.62
N ASN A 513 -29.85 -8.28 9.24
CA ASN A 513 -29.23 -6.99 8.93
C ASN A 513 -29.23 -6.64 7.44
N SER A 514 -29.49 -7.59 6.54
CA SER A 514 -29.48 -7.35 5.09
C SER A 514 -30.38 -8.34 4.34
N PRO A 515 -31.29 -7.86 3.47
CA PRO A 515 -32.10 -8.72 2.61
C PRO A 515 -31.26 -9.60 1.68
N GLN A 516 -30.17 -9.04 1.13
CA GLN A 516 -29.26 -9.77 0.24
C GLN A 516 -28.57 -10.93 0.97
N GLN A 517 -28.10 -10.71 2.20
CA GLN A 517 -27.50 -11.80 2.98
C GLN A 517 -28.53 -12.87 3.33
N HIS A 518 -29.78 -12.49 3.57
CA HIS A 518 -30.87 -13.43 3.80
C HIS A 518 -31.13 -14.32 2.57
N ALA A 519 -31.29 -13.71 1.38
CA ALA A 519 -31.46 -14.41 0.11
C ALA A 519 -30.30 -15.37 -0.20
N LEU A 520 -29.05 -14.92 -0.05
CA LEU A 520 -27.86 -15.74 -0.28
C LEU A 520 -27.72 -16.95 0.66
N ASN A 521 -28.24 -16.86 1.88
CA ASN A 521 -28.28 -18.00 2.79
C ASN A 521 -29.41 -18.98 2.42
N ARG A 522 -30.55 -18.48 1.93
CA ARG A 522 -31.66 -19.31 1.45
C ARG A 522 -31.31 -20.05 0.17
N SER A 523 -30.59 -19.41 -0.76
CA SER A 523 -30.24 -19.98 -2.06
C SER A 523 -29.46 -21.29 -1.96
N LEU A 524 -28.64 -21.48 -0.93
CA LEU A 524 -27.91 -22.74 -0.66
C LEU A 524 -28.82 -23.97 -0.49
N LYS A 525 -30.11 -23.77 -0.23
CA LYS A 525 -31.10 -24.83 -0.05
C LYS A 525 -31.91 -25.14 -1.31
N GLU A 526 -31.81 -24.29 -2.34
CA GLU A 526 -32.55 -24.44 -3.58
C GLU A 526 -31.87 -25.47 -4.49
N ASP A 527 -32.67 -26.33 -5.13
CA ASP A 527 -32.14 -27.39 -5.98
C ASP A 527 -31.37 -26.85 -7.18
N VAL A 528 -31.78 -25.69 -7.73
CA VAL A 528 -31.05 -25.01 -8.81
C VAL A 528 -29.60 -24.66 -8.42
N ILE A 529 -29.32 -24.41 -7.14
CA ILE A 529 -27.96 -24.13 -6.65
C ILE A 529 -27.24 -25.41 -6.26
N ARG A 530 -27.92 -26.36 -5.62
CA ARG A 530 -27.32 -27.65 -5.24
C ARG A 530 -26.82 -28.44 -6.44
N ASN A 531 -27.54 -28.32 -7.55
CA ASN A 531 -27.25 -29.02 -8.81
C ASN A 531 -26.40 -28.20 -9.79
N ALA A 532 -25.95 -27.01 -9.40
CA ALA A 532 -25.14 -26.15 -10.25
C ALA A 532 -23.72 -26.73 -10.41
N GLU A 533 -23.14 -26.56 -11.59
CA GLU A 533 -21.73 -26.82 -11.87
C GLU A 533 -20.85 -25.65 -11.40
N TRP A 534 -21.28 -24.44 -11.76
CA TRP A 534 -20.65 -23.16 -11.41
C TRP A 534 -21.69 -22.21 -10.85
N ILE A 535 -21.30 -21.42 -9.85
CA ILE A 535 -22.18 -20.46 -9.19
C ILE A 535 -21.49 -19.09 -9.20
N ALA A 536 -22.22 -18.05 -9.56
CA ALA A 536 -21.79 -16.67 -9.37
C ALA A 536 -22.90 -15.85 -8.70
N HIS A 537 -22.54 -14.98 -7.76
CA HIS A 537 -23.45 -13.94 -7.32
C HIS A 537 -23.02 -12.62 -7.95
N ILE A 538 -23.83 -12.11 -8.88
CA ILE A 538 -23.59 -10.83 -9.56
C ILE A 538 -24.88 -10.00 -9.57
N ASP A 539 -24.72 -8.69 -9.53
CA ASP A 539 -25.81 -7.72 -9.47
C ASP A 539 -26.34 -7.40 -10.90
N VAL A 540 -27.56 -6.87 -11.03
CA VAL A 540 -28.21 -6.60 -12.35
C VAL A 540 -27.54 -5.46 -13.14
N ASP A 541 -26.65 -4.71 -12.49
CA ASP A 541 -25.77 -3.72 -13.11
C ASP A 541 -24.36 -4.27 -13.39
N GLU A 542 -24.16 -5.59 -13.36
CA GLU A 542 -22.89 -6.26 -13.64
C GLU A 542 -23.02 -7.25 -14.80
N PHE A 543 -22.08 -7.17 -15.76
CA PHE A 543 -22.07 -7.99 -16.97
C PHE A 543 -20.72 -8.69 -17.15
N ILE A 544 -20.74 -10.01 -17.29
CA ILE A 544 -19.53 -10.80 -17.54
C ILE A 544 -19.06 -10.55 -18.98
N ASN A 545 -17.86 -10.00 -19.12
CA ASN A 545 -17.22 -9.75 -20.41
C ASN A 545 -16.09 -10.75 -20.64
N VAL A 546 -16.37 -11.82 -21.38
CA VAL A 546 -15.35 -12.79 -21.79
C VAL A 546 -14.68 -12.32 -23.08
N ARG A 547 -13.35 -12.24 -23.05
CA ARG A 547 -12.54 -11.60 -24.11
C ARG A 547 -11.67 -12.59 -24.88
N CYS A 548 -11.88 -13.88 -24.63
CA CYS A 548 -11.16 -14.97 -25.25
C CYS A 548 -12.09 -15.87 -26.08
N GLY A 549 -11.53 -16.55 -27.09
CA GLY A 549 -12.29 -17.47 -27.95
C GLY A 549 -13.46 -16.78 -28.64
N ASN A 550 -14.64 -17.38 -28.55
CA ASN A 550 -15.91 -16.82 -28.99
C ASN A 550 -16.62 -15.98 -27.90
N GLY A 551 -15.88 -15.53 -26.88
CA GLY A 551 -16.41 -14.73 -25.79
C GLY A 551 -17.40 -15.51 -24.91
N THR A 552 -17.26 -16.82 -24.78
CA THR A 552 -18.18 -17.65 -23.99
C THR A 552 -17.56 -18.07 -22.66
N VAL A 553 -18.40 -18.33 -21.65
CA VAL A 553 -17.93 -18.85 -20.35
C VAL A 553 -17.10 -20.12 -20.55
N GLN A 554 -17.51 -21.01 -21.46
CA GLN A 554 -16.77 -22.23 -21.76
C GLN A 554 -15.38 -21.94 -22.35
N ASP A 555 -15.26 -21.01 -23.31
CA ASP A 555 -13.95 -20.63 -23.89
C ASP A 555 -12.97 -20.13 -22.82
N PHE A 556 -13.48 -19.44 -21.80
CA PHE A 556 -12.68 -19.03 -20.66
C PHE A 556 -12.26 -20.24 -19.81
N LEU A 557 -13.22 -21.09 -19.44
CA LEU A 557 -12.97 -22.27 -18.60
C LEU A 557 -11.96 -23.23 -19.23
N ASP A 558 -12.00 -23.40 -20.56
CA ASP A 558 -11.06 -24.23 -21.31
C ASP A 558 -9.61 -23.72 -21.23
N ARG A 559 -9.42 -22.40 -21.03
CA ARG A 559 -8.08 -21.80 -20.81
C ARG A 559 -7.59 -21.93 -19.36
N VAL A 560 -8.49 -22.21 -18.41
CA VAL A 560 -8.17 -22.36 -16.99
C VAL A 560 -8.77 -23.66 -16.40
N PRO A 561 -8.45 -24.84 -16.96
CA PRO A 561 -9.16 -26.09 -16.66
C PRO A 561 -9.06 -26.53 -15.19
N ASN A 562 -8.04 -26.04 -14.47
CA ASN A 562 -7.80 -26.35 -13.06
C ASN A 562 -8.42 -25.32 -12.09
N ALA A 563 -9.02 -24.24 -12.58
CA ALA A 563 -9.64 -23.24 -11.73
C ALA A 563 -10.87 -23.80 -11.02
N THR A 564 -11.03 -23.46 -9.75
CA THR A 564 -12.28 -23.70 -9.00
C THR A 564 -12.93 -22.40 -8.57
N ASN A 565 -12.23 -21.27 -8.68
CA ASN A 565 -12.72 -19.94 -8.35
C ASN A 565 -12.10 -18.94 -9.33
N ILE A 566 -12.94 -18.05 -9.86
CA ILE A 566 -12.55 -17.03 -10.83
C ILE A 566 -12.90 -15.69 -10.21
N ALA A 567 -11.88 -14.93 -9.84
CA ALA A 567 -12.04 -13.56 -9.40
C ALA A 567 -12.29 -12.68 -10.62
N MET A 568 -13.55 -12.39 -10.89
CA MET A 568 -14.01 -11.55 -11.99
C MET A 568 -13.85 -10.09 -11.57
N THR A 569 -12.66 -9.52 -11.84
CA THR A 569 -12.32 -8.16 -11.43
C THR A 569 -13.24 -7.15 -12.09
N TRP A 570 -13.75 -6.21 -11.29
CA TRP A 570 -14.57 -5.12 -11.78
C TRP A 570 -13.80 -4.21 -12.71
N ARG A 571 -14.52 -3.73 -13.72
CA ARG A 571 -14.22 -2.50 -14.43
C ARG A 571 -15.45 -1.60 -14.31
N LEU A 572 -15.27 -0.47 -13.64
CA LEU A 572 -16.37 0.46 -13.36
C LEU A 572 -16.64 1.31 -14.60
N PHE A 573 -17.89 1.33 -15.07
CA PHE A 573 -18.35 2.16 -16.18
C PHE A 573 -19.15 3.34 -15.65
N GLY A 574 -18.86 4.52 -16.19
CA GLY A 574 -19.49 5.78 -15.81
C GLY A 574 -20.82 6.00 -16.51
N ASN A 575 -21.41 7.17 -16.28
CA ASN A 575 -22.70 7.51 -16.86
C ASN A 575 -22.61 7.91 -18.35
N ASN A 576 -21.40 8.00 -18.91
CA ASN A 576 -21.15 8.41 -20.30
C ASN A 576 -21.78 9.77 -20.71
N GLY A 577 -22.11 10.63 -19.73
CA GLY A 577 -22.88 11.84 -19.99
C GLY A 577 -24.34 11.60 -20.39
N VAL A 578 -24.82 10.36 -20.36
CA VAL A 578 -26.22 9.99 -20.60
C VAL A 578 -27.06 10.49 -19.42
N ARG A 579 -28.03 11.33 -19.74
CA ARG A 579 -28.91 11.98 -18.77
C ARG A 579 -30.20 11.20 -18.58
N GLU A 580 -30.88 11.01 -19.70
CA GLU A 580 -32.22 10.41 -19.79
C GLU A 580 -32.17 8.89 -19.66
N LEU A 581 -33.21 8.31 -19.07
CA LEU A 581 -33.49 6.89 -19.10
C LEU A 581 -34.04 6.48 -20.46
N ARG A 582 -33.32 5.60 -21.15
CA ARG A 582 -33.64 5.12 -22.51
C ARG A 582 -33.78 3.61 -22.55
N ASP A 583 -34.70 3.13 -23.39
CA ASP A 583 -34.91 1.71 -23.65
C ASP A 583 -33.92 1.20 -24.71
N GLU A 584 -32.65 1.32 -24.38
CA GLU A 584 -31.52 0.88 -25.20
C GLU A 584 -30.63 -0.03 -24.35
N PHE A 585 -29.84 -0.89 -24.99
CA PHE A 585 -28.96 -1.81 -24.25
C PHE A 585 -27.89 -1.05 -23.47
N VAL A 586 -27.77 -1.33 -22.17
CA VAL A 586 -26.74 -0.80 -21.27
C VAL A 586 -25.37 -1.01 -21.89
N ILE A 587 -25.07 -2.21 -22.38
CA ILE A 587 -23.73 -2.50 -22.94
C ILE A 587 -23.43 -1.74 -24.24
N ALA A 588 -24.46 -1.22 -24.92
CA ALA A 588 -24.33 -0.39 -26.11
C ALA A 588 -24.20 1.11 -25.78
N GLN A 589 -24.89 1.57 -24.74
CA GLN A 589 -24.92 2.97 -24.32
C GLN A 589 -23.65 3.40 -23.55
N PHE A 590 -23.10 2.52 -22.72
CA PHE A 590 -22.03 2.87 -21.77
C PHE A 590 -20.71 2.19 -22.16
N ASP A 591 -19.85 2.92 -22.87
CA ASP A 591 -18.54 2.49 -23.36
C ASP A 591 -17.34 3.17 -22.70
N ARG A 592 -17.55 4.04 -21.70
CA ARG A 592 -16.47 4.67 -20.93
C ARG A 592 -16.36 4.10 -19.52
N CYS A 593 -15.13 3.92 -19.07
CA CYS A 593 -14.82 3.20 -17.85
C CYS A 593 -13.57 3.73 -17.14
N ALA A 594 -13.32 3.17 -15.96
CA ALA A 594 -12.12 3.39 -15.16
C ALA A 594 -10.85 2.98 -15.93
N PRO A 595 -9.65 3.44 -15.54
CA PRO A 595 -8.40 2.87 -16.02
C PRO A 595 -8.22 1.41 -15.57
N ARG A 596 -7.52 0.58 -16.36
CA ARG A 596 -7.12 -0.78 -15.97
C ARG A 596 -6.31 -0.76 -14.67
N PHE A 597 -5.34 0.14 -14.58
CA PHE A 597 -4.56 0.32 -13.36
C PHE A 597 -5.17 1.43 -12.53
N CYS A 598 -5.90 1.06 -11.47
CA CYS A 598 -6.49 2.01 -10.53
C CYS A 598 -6.50 1.41 -9.11
N PRO A 599 -5.33 1.37 -8.42
CA PRO A 599 -5.22 0.70 -7.13
C PRO A 599 -5.99 1.40 -6.01
N LYS A 600 -6.38 2.65 -6.24
CA LYS A 600 -7.01 3.56 -5.29
C LYS A 600 -8.13 4.35 -6.01
N PRO A 601 -9.33 4.46 -5.41
CA PRO A 601 -9.76 3.82 -4.17
C PRO A 601 -9.84 2.29 -4.33
N HIS A 602 -9.77 1.55 -3.21
CA HIS A 602 -9.72 0.08 -3.26
C HIS A 602 -10.93 -0.56 -3.95
N THR A 603 -12.06 0.15 -4.03
CA THR A 603 -13.30 -0.30 -4.65
C THR A 603 -13.15 -0.59 -6.14
N VAL A 604 -12.28 0.11 -6.87
CA VAL A 604 -12.13 -0.05 -8.33
C VAL A 604 -11.61 -1.45 -8.70
N TRP A 605 -10.85 -2.08 -7.81
CA TRP A 605 -10.33 -3.44 -7.98
C TRP A 605 -11.08 -4.49 -7.16
N GLY A 606 -12.28 -4.18 -6.69
CA GLY A 606 -13.18 -5.21 -6.17
C GLY A 606 -13.49 -6.27 -7.24
N PHE A 607 -13.85 -7.47 -6.80
CA PHE A 607 -14.30 -8.53 -7.70
C PHE A 607 -15.56 -9.21 -7.17
N LYS A 608 -16.29 -9.85 -8.09
CA LYS A 608 -17.20 -10.96 -7.76
C LYS A 608 -16.52 -12.26 -8.13
N THR A 609 -16.98 -13.35 -7.54
CA THR A 609 -16.38 -14.67 -7.77
C THR A 609 -17.39 -15.60 -8.44
N MET A 610 -17.00 -16.17 -9.58
CA MET A 610 -17.64 -17.38 -10.11
C MET A 610 -16.87 -18.60 -9.62
N PHE A 611 -17.52 -19.54 -8.95
CA PHE A 611 -16.86 -20.68 -8.30
C PHE A 611 -17.53 -22.00 -8.64
N ARG A 612 -16.70 -23.05 -8.72
CA ARG A 612 -17.15 -24.40 -9.02
C ARG A 612 -17.79 -25.01 -7.79
N ASN A 613 -18.95 -25.62 -7.95
CA ASN A 613 -19.75 -26.16 -6.86
C ASN A 613 -19.26 -27.55 -6.42
N ILE A 614 -18.06 -27.59 -5.84
CA ILE A 614 -17.42 -28.83 -5.36
C ILE A 614 -17.69 -29.12 -3.88
N GLY A 615 -18.62 -28.39 -3.25
CA GLY A 615 -18.91 -28.49 -1.82
C GLY A 615 -17.89 -27.82 -0.88
N ALA A 616 -16.93 -27.06 -1.42
CA ALA A 616 -15.84 -26.48 -0.64
C ALA A 616 -16.26 -25.36 0.33
N TYR A 617 -17.42 -24.72 0.14
CA TYR A 617 -17.80 -23.52 0.86
C TYR A 617 -19.18 -23.65 1.50
N ALA A 618 -19.29 -23.26 2.77
CA ALA A 618 -20.56 -23.30 3.49
C ALA A 618 -21.43 -22.05 3.30
N LYS A 619 -20.94 -21.00 2.63
CA LYS A 619 -21.67 -19.74 2.42
C LYS A 619 -21.40 -19.11 1.06
N ILE A 620 -22.44 -18.56 0.44
CA ILE A 620 -22.33 -17.55 -0.64
C ILE A 620 -22.41 -16.16 0.00
N SER A 621 -21.55 -15.24 -0.44
CA SER A 621 -21.53 -13.85 0.01
C SER A 621 -21.45 -12.90 -1.18
N CYS A 622 -21.70 -11.61 -0.94
CA CYS A 622 -21.79 -10.59 -1.99
C CYS A 622 -20.60 -10.50 -2.96
N HIS A 623 -19.38 -10.86 -2.56
CA HIS A 623 -18.18 -10.84 -3.41
C HIS A 623 -17.60 -12.23 -3.73
N ARG A 624 -17.81 -13.20 -2.85
CA ARG A 624 -17.12 -14.49 -2.89
C ARG A 624 -17.83 -15.56 -2.07
N PRO A 625 -17.58 -16.85 -2.34
CA PRO A 625 -17.90 -17.88 -1.37
C PRO A 625 -16.99 -17.76 -0.13
N ASN A 626 -17.55 -18.13 1.02
CA ASN A 626 -16.95 -17.98 2.34
C ASN A 626 -17.07 -19.28 3.15
N LYS A 627 -16.33 -19.34 4.27
CA LYS A 627 -16.24 -20.54 5.12
C LYS A 627 -15.76 -21.77 4.33
N LEU A 628 -14.54 -21.66 3.81
CA LEU A 628 -13.84 -22.77 3.16
C LEU A 628 -13.66 -23.92 4.17
N ALA A 629 -14.06 -25.12 3.78
CA ALA A 629 -13.88 -26.32 4.58
C ALA A 629 -12.40 -26.78 4.55
N PRO A 630 -11.79 -27.12 5.70
CA PRO A 630 -10.36 -27.46 5.79
C PRO A 630 -9.89 -28.54 4.80
N GLU A 631 -10.71 -29.56 4.55
CA GLU A 631 -10.42 -30.68 3.65
C GLU A 631 -10.42 -30.33 2.15
N PHE A 632 -10.80 -29.08 1.81
CA PHE A 632 -10.76 -28.53 0.46
C PHE A 632 -9.66 -27.48 0.27
N GLU A 633 -8.87 -27.13 1.30
CA GLU A 633 -7.84 -26.08 1.20
C GLU A 633 -6.84 -26.34 0.06
N ASP A 634 -6.37 -27.58 -0.07
CA ASP A 634 -5.42 -27.95 -1.13
C ASP A 634 -6.08 -28.20 -2.49
N LYS A 635 -7.42 -28.23 -2.55
CA LYS A 635 -8.22 -28.52 -3.75
C LYS A 635 -8.74 -27.26 -4.45
N VAL A 636 -8.84 -26.14 -3.74
CA VAL A 636 -9.27 -24.89 -4.35
C VAL A 636 -8.14 -24.23 -5.13
N ARG A 637 -8.47 -23.71 -6.31
CA ARG A 637 -7.58 -22.92 -7.17
C ARG A 637 -8.28 -21.65 -7.59
N TRP A 638 -7.65 -20.51 -7.33
CA TRP A 638 -8.16 -19.20 -7.67
C TRP A 638 -7.35 -18.61 -8.83
N VAL A 639 -8.05 -18.10 -9.83
CA VAL A 639 -7.45 -17.33 -10.94
C VAL A 639 -8.07 -15.93 -11.04
N ASN A 640 -7.28 -14.96 -11.50
CA ASN A 640 -7.76 -13.62 -11.84
C ASN A 640 -8.38 -13.57 -13.26
N GLY A 641 -8.83 -12.39 -13.68
CA GLY A 641 -9.38 -12.15 -15.02
C GLY A 641 -8.40 -12.37 -16.19
N SER A 642 -7.09 -12.45 -15.92
CA SER A 642 -6.07 -12.86 -16.91
C SER A 642 -5.74 -14.36 -16.86
N GLY A 643 -6.43 -15.15 -16.02
CA GLY A 643 -6.20 -16.58 -15.84
C GLY A 643 -4.98 -16.95 -15.00
N GLN A 644 -4.37 -15.98 -14.31
CA GLN A 644 -3.18 -16.20 -13.48
C GLN A 644 -3.56 -16.65 -12.07
N ASP A 645 -2.78 -17.56 -11.48
CA ASP A 645 -3.02 -18.05 -10.11
C ASP A 645 -2.89 -16.92 -9.09
N MET A 646 -3.89 -16.83 -8.22
CA MET A 646 -3.91 -15.95 -7.06
C MET A 646 -4.31 -16.69 -5.77
N THR A 647 -4.22 -18.03 -5.77
CA THR A 647 -4.72 -18.91 -4.71
C THR A 647 -4.16 -18.52 -3.35
N ARG A 648 -2.84 -18.30 -3.26
CA ARG A 648 -2.17 -17.95 -1.99
C ARG A 648 -2.65 -16.61 -1.41
N GLU A 649 -3.08 -15.68 -2.25
CA GLU A 649 -3.51 -14.35 -1.81
C GLU A 649 -4.94 -14.37 -1.27
N VAL A 650 -5.83 -15.13 -1.91
CA VAL A 650 -7.29 -14.99 -1.66
C VAL A 650 -8.01 -16.25 -1.22
N ALA A 651 -7.38 -17.42 -1.11
CA ALA A 651 -8.09 -18.66 -0.75
C ALA A 651 -8.91 -18.52 0.55
N ARG A 652 -8.39 -17.81 1.56
CA ARG A 652 -9.05 -17.64 2.87
C ARG A 652 -9.86 -16.35 3.03
N ASN A 653 -9.39 -15.23 2.51
CA ASN A 653 -10.03 -13.92 2.68
C ASN A 653 -9.68 -12.97 1.51
N GLY A 654 -10.28 -11.76 1.51
CA GLY A 654 -10.09 -10.75 0.46
C GLY A 654 -11.26 -10.66 -0.52
N TRP A 655 -11.52 -9.46 -1.02
CA TRP A 655 -12.63 -9.12 -1.95
C TRP A 655 -12.18 -8.27 -3.14
N ARG A 656 -10.86 -8.03 -3.26
CA ARG A 656 -10.25 -7.17 -4.26
C ARG A 656 -8.90 -7.71 -4.70
N ASN A 657 -8.47 -7.36 -5.90
CA ASN A 657 -7.11 -7.64 -6.38
C ASN A 657 -6.09 -6.66 -5.77
N SER A 658 -4.82 -7.04 -5.82
CA SER A 658 -3.68 -6.16 -5.52
C SER A 658 -2.86 -5.90 -6.79
N LYS A 659 -1.79 -5.09 -6.67
CA LYS A 659 -0.85 -4.88 -7.79
C LYS A 659 -0.24 -6.18 -8.33
N LYS A 660 -0.23 -7.26 -7.53
CA LYS A 660 0.32 -8.57 -7.91
C LYS A 660 -0.69 -9.46 -8.64
N SER A 661 -1.98 -9.26 -8.40
CA SER A 661 -3.05 -10.15 -8.86
C SER A 661 -4.07 -9.48 -9.77
N ILE A 662 -3.94 -8.18 -10.04
CA ILE A 662 -4.80 -7.47 -11.01
C ILE A 662 -4.62 -8.05 -12.41
N GLY A 663 -5.73 -8.31 -13.11
CA GLY A 663 -5.70 -8.88 -14.46
C GLY A 663 -7.09 -8.93 -15.08
N TYR A 664 -7.16 -8.67 -16.39
CA TYR A 664 -8.41 -8.56 -17.14
C TYR A 664 -8.39 -9.35 -18.46
N ASP A 665 -7.23 -9.84 -18.94
CA ASP A 665 -7.00 -10.18 -20.36
C ASP A 665 -7.96 -11.22 -20.95
N LEU A 666 -8.47 -12.14 -20.15
CA LEU A 666 -9.37 -13.21 -20.60
C LEU A 666 -10.83 -12.94 -20.22
N LEU A 667 -11.06 -12.31 -19.07
CA LEU A 667 -12.37 -12.03 -18.50
C LEU A 667 -12.32 -10.77 -17.63
N GLN A 668 -13.36 -9.95 -17.74
CA GLN A 668 -13.61 -8.76 -16.91
C GLN A 668 -15.09 -8.75 -16.47
N LEU A 669 -15.39 -8.18 -15.30
CA LEU A 669 -16.77 -7.90 -14.90
C LEU A 669 -17.07 -6.41 -15.09
N ASN A 670 -17.83 -6.08 -16.13
CA ASN A 670 -18.23 -4.70 -16.38
C ASN A 670 -19.31 -4.29 -15.38
N HIS A 671 -19.11 -3.21 -14.63
CA HIS A 671 -20.05 -2.75 -13.61
C HIS A 671 -20.60 -1.36 -13.97
N TYR A 672 -21.88 -1.30 -14.34
CA TYR A 672 -22.63 -0.12 -14.77
C TYR A 672 -23.43 0.46 -13.60
N ALA A 673 -22.76 0.77 -12.50
CA ALA A 673 -23.40 1.10 -11.22
C ALA A 673 -24.37 2.30 -11.29
N LEU A 674 -24.12 3.26 -12.18
CA LEU A 674 -24.93 4.48 -12.30
C LEU A 674 -25.92 4.41 -13.46
N ARG A 675 -25.50 3.87 -14.61
CA ARG A 675 -26.22 3.97 -15.89
C ARG A 675 -26.49 5.45 -16.20
N SER A 676 -27.70 5.85 -16.60
CA SER A 676 -28.03 7.26 -16.83
C SER A 676 -28.13 8.06 -15.52
N ALA A 677 -28.04 9.39 -15.63
CA ALA A 677 -28.19 10.27 -14.46
C ALA A 677 -29.59 10.16 -13.80
N GLU A 678 -30.65 9.96 -14.59
CA GLU A 678 -32.00 9.66 -14.06
C GLU A 678 -32.07 8.32 -13.34
N SER A 679 -31.44 7.27 -13.90
CA SER A 679 -31.34 5.95 -13.24
C SER A 679 -30.63 6.07 -11.89
N PHE A 680 -29.63 6.94 -11.77
CA PHE A 680 -28.97 7.21 -10.50
C PHE A 680 -29.91 7.82 -9.44
N LEU A 681 -30.84 8.70 -9.82
CA LEU A 681 -31.83 9.25 -8.88
C LEU A 681 -32.75 8.15 -8.34
N ILE A 682 -33.23 7.27 -9.23
CA ILE A 682 -34.06 6.11 -8.83
C ILE A 682 -33.26 5.19 -7.92
N LYS A 683 -31.98 4.96 -8.22
CA LYS A 683 -31.06 4.20 -7.35
C LYS A 683 -30.93 4.82 -5.96
N ARG A 684 -30.80 6.15 -5.87
CA ARG A 684 -30.79 6.88 -4.59
C ARG A 684 -32.08 6.66 -3.81
N GLN A 685 -33.23 6.78 -4.47
CA GLN A 685 -34.53 6.63 -3.82
C GLN A 685 -34.73 5.22 -3.24
N ARG A 686 -34.36 4.16 -3.99
CA ARG A 686 -34.59 2.78 -3.55
C ARG A 686 -33.57 2.25 -2.52
N GLY A 687 -32.37 2.84 -2.46
CA GLY A 687 -31.28 2.41 -1.55
C GLY A 687 -30.55 1.14 -1.98
N ARG A 688 -29.68 0.59 -1.10
CA ARG A 688 -28.84 -0.61 -1.36
C ARG A 688 -29.32 -1.83 -0.58
N ALA A 689 -29.29 -3.01 -1.23
CA ALA A 689 -29.69 -4.28 -0.59
C ALA A 689 -28.72 -4.77 0.51
N LEU A 690 -27.44 -4.39 0.47
CA LEU A 690 -26.44 -4.77 1.48
C LEU A 690 -26.32 -3.78 2.64
N HIS A 691 -26.52 -2.50 2.39
CA HIS A 691 -26.33 -1.41 3.36
C HIS A 691 -27.59 -0.53 3.39
N VAL A 692 -28.61 -0.99 4.11
CA VAL A 692 -29.93 -0.34 4.15
C VAL A 692 -29.92 1.01 4.88
N ASP A 693 -28.97 1.22 5.81
CA ASP A 693 -28.89 2.45 6.63
C ASP A 693 -28.01 3.57 6.03
N ARG A 694 -27.47 3.38 4.83
CA ARG A 694 -26.59 4.38 4.18
C ARG A 694 -27.29 5.02 2.99
N SER A 695 -27.55 6.33 3.08
CA SER A 695 -28.06 7.10 1.93
C SER A 695 -27.03 7.17 0.80
N ILE A 696 -27.51 7.06 -0.44
CA ILE A 696 -26.70 7.24 -1.64
C ILE A 696 -26.70 8.74 -1.97
N GLY A 697 -25.54 9.38 -1.91
CA GLY A 697 -25.35 10.79 -2.26
C GLY A 697 -24.23 10.99 -3.26
N LEU A 698 -23.77 12.24 -3.38
CA LEU A 698 -22.73 12.64 -4.34
C LEU A 698 -21.41 11.84 -4.17
N ASN A 699 -21.08 11.44 -2.94
CA ASN A 699 -19.93 10.58 -2.65
C ASN A 699 -19.97 9.23 -3.38
N TYR A 700 -21.17 8.67 -3.59
CA TYR A 700 -21.34 7.44 -4.38
C TYR A 700 -21.10 7.71 -5.86
N TRP A 701 -21.63 8.81 -6.40
CA TRP A 701 -21.39 9.24 -7.78
C TRP A 701 -19.89 9.39 -8.05
N ILE A 702 -19.16 10.11 -7.18
CA ILE A 702 -17.71 10.31 -7.30
C ILE A 702 -16.96 8.98 -7.39
N ARG A 703 -17.33 8.00 -6.55
CA ARG A 703 -16.68 6.67 -6.50
C ARG A 703 -17.00 5.78 -7.71
N MET A 704 -18.14 5.98 -8.37
CA MET A 704 -18.66 5.04 -9.39
C MET A 704 -18.67 5.59 -10.83
N ASP A 705 -18.66 6.91 -11.04
CA ASP A 705 -18.80 7.54 -12.36
C ASP A 705 -17.48 7.58 -13.15
N TRP A 706 -16.96 6.45 -13.64
CA TRP A 706 -15.68 6.46 -14.36
C TRP A 706 -15.85 6.57 -15.87
N SER A 707 -15.44 7.69 -16.48
CA SER A 707 -15.70 7.97 -17.91
C SER A 707 -14.43 8.28 -18.73
N ASP A 708 -13.25 7.93 -18.23
CA ASP A 708 -11.96 8.42 -18.74
C ASP A 708 -11.41 7.60 -19.92
N HIS A 709 -11.58 6.27 -19.87
CA HIS A 709 -11.09 5.35 -20.91
C HIS A 709 -12.23 4.70 -21.65
N ARG A 710 -12.02 4.32 -22.91
CA ARG A 710 -13.00 3.57 -23.70
C ARG A 710 -12.78 2.07 -23.57
N ASP A 711 -13.86 1.31 -23.43
CA ASP A 711 -13.87 -0.15 -23.57
C ASP A 711 -15.14 -0.59 -24.31
N ILE A 712 -14.98 -0.96 -25.59
CA ILE A 712 -16.04 -1.48 -26.46
C ILE A 712 -15.98 -3.01 -26.61
N THR A 713 -15.12 -3.71 -25.86
CA THR A 713 -14.87 -5.14 -26.07
C THR A 713 -16.12 -6.00 -25.85
N ILE A 714 -16.99 -5.61 -24.90
CA ILE A 714 -18.27 -6.28 -24.63
C ILE A 714 -19.27 -6.10 -25.79
N GLN A 715 -19.15 -5.05 -26.60
CA GLN A 715 -20.10 -4.72 -27.65
C GLN A 715 -20.10 -5.72 -28.81
N ARG A 716 -19.06 -6.55 -28.91
CA ARG A 716 -19.03 -7.72 -29.81
C ARG A 716 -20.18 -8.69 -29.55
N ASN A 717 -20.77 -8.64 -28.35
CA ASN A 717 -21.95 -9.42 -27.97
C ASN A 717 -23.27 -8.84 -28.47
N ILE A 718 -23.33 -7.58 -28.89
CA ILE A 718 -24.61 -6.90 -29.19
C ILE A 718 -25.48 -7.69 -30.18
N PRO A 719 -24.96 -8.24 -31.30
CA PRO A 719 -25.81 -9.01 -32.21
C PRO A 719 -26.39 -10.29 -31.58
N ARG A 720 -25.60 -11.08 -30.84
CA ARG A 720 -26.11 -12.30 -30.18
C ARG A 720 -26.98 -12.01 -28.97
N LEU A 721 -26.72 -10.92 -28.26
CA LEU A 721 -27.61 -10.37 -27.23
C LEU A 721 -28.96 -10.01 -27.85
N ARG A 722 -28.96 -9.25 -28.96
CA ARG A 722 -30.18 -8.84 -29.67
C ARG A 722 -31.01 -10.06 -30.06
N ALA A 723 -30.39 -11.08 -30.66
CA ALA A 723 -31.08 -12.31 -31.03
C ALA A 723 -31.75 -13.01 -29.83
N GLU A 724 -31.07 -13.12 -28.68
CA GLU A 724 -31.67 -13.70 -27.48
C GLU A 724 -32.75 -12.81 -26.86
N TYR A 725 -32.53 -11.49 -26.84
CA TYR A 725 -33.50 -10.52 -26.35
C TYR A 725 -34.80 -10.56 -27.16
N ASP A 726 -34.70 -10.58 -28.49
CA ASP A 726 -35.84 -10.63 -29.40
C ASP A 726 -36.62 -11.96 -29.24
N ARG A 727 -35.93 -13.08 -28.96
CA ARG A 727 -36.58 -14.35 -28.61
C ARG A 727 -37.40 -14.26 -27.32
N LEU A 728 -36.89 -13.57 -26.29
CA LEU A 728 -37.63 -13.38 -25.04
C LEU A 728 -38.82 -12.42 -25.25
N MET A 729 -38.60 -11.30 -25.95
CA MET A 729 -39.60 -10.25 -26.18
C MET A 729 -40.68 -10.61 -27.22
N ALA A 730 -40.55 -11.78 -27.86
CA ALA A 730 -41.62 -12.39 -28.62
C ALA A 730 -42.83 -12.77 -27.75
N ASP A 731 -42.64 -12.96 -26.43
CA ASP A 731 -43.74 -13.13 -25.50
C ASP A 731 -44.44 -11.78 -25.22
N ASP A 732 -45.71 -11.68 -25.63
CA ASP A 732 -46.50 -10.44 -25.51
C ASP A 732 -46.62 -9.96 -24.06
N ARG A 733 -46.84 -10.88 -23.11
CA ARG A 733 -46.98 -10.55 -21.69
C ARG A 733 -45.68 -10.01 -21.11
N LEU A 734 -44.54 -10.63 -21.39
CA LEU A 734 -43.23 -10.15 -20.96
C LEU A 734 -42.94 -8.76 -21.54
N ARG A 735 -43.20 -8.56 -22.83
CA ARG A 735 -42.98 -7.27 -23.51
C ARG A 735 -43.84 -6.15 -22.91
N ASP A 736 -45.09 -6.44 -22.59
CA ASP A 736 -45.99 -5.46 -21.96
C ASP A 736 -45.57 -5.13 -20.53
N LEU A 737 -45.13 -6.13 -19.75
CA LEU A 737 -44.57 -5.91 -18.41
C LEU A 737 -43.29 -5.07 -18.44
N HIS A 738 -42.38 -5.34 -19.38
CA HIS A 738 -41.18 -4.52 -19.60
C HIS A 738 -41.55 -3.06 -19.88
N ARG A 739 -42.51 -2.82 -20.79
CA ARG A 739 -42.98 -1.46 -21.11
C ARG A 739 -43.57 -0.76 -19.90
N GLN A 740 -44.40 -1.45 -19.11
CA GLN A 740 -45.00 -0.89 -17.90
C GLN A 740 -43.93 -0.51 -16.86
N GLY A 741 -42.93 -1.37 -16.64
CA GLY A 741 -41.83 -1.07 -15.74
C GLY A 741 -40.97 0.10 -16.23
N LEU A 742 -40.72 0.19 -17.53
CA LEU A 742 -40.03 1.33 -18.14
C LEU A 742 -40.81 2.64 -17.95
N ASP A 743 -42.11 2.64 -18.21
CA ASP A 743 -42.97 3.81 -18.05
C ASP A 743 -43.05 4.24 -16.57
N TRP A 744 -43.06 3.28 -15.63
CA TRP A 744 -42.95 3.57 -14.20
C TRP A 744 -41.63 4.28 -13.87
N HIS A 745 -40.50 3.80 -14.41
CA HIS A 745 -39.18 4.42 -14.15
C HIS A 745 -39.10 5.84 -14.73
N ARG A 746 -39.66 6.08 -15.91
CA ARG A 746 -39.77 7.44 -16.49
C ARG A 746 -40.62 8.36 -15.62
N ALA A 747 -41.79 7.91 -15.20
CA ALA A 747 -42.66 8.68 -14.32
C ALA A 747 -41.99 8.95 -12.96
N LYS A 748 -41.22 7.99 -12.44
CA LYS A 748 -40.45 8.16 -11.20
C LYS A 748 -39.31 9.16 -11.37
N ALA A 749 -38.59 9.13 -12.49
CA ALA A 749 -37.58 10.16 -12.79
C ALA A 749 -38.21 11.57 -12.82
N ASP A 750 -39.34 11.74 -13.51
CA ASP A 750 -40.10 13.00 -13.55
C ASP A 750 -40.54 13.45 -12.14
N GLU A 751 -40.99 12.52 -11.30
CA GLU A 751 -41.33 12.81 -9.90
C GLU A 751 -40.11 13.30 -9.11
N LEU A 752 -38.97 12.59 -9.20
CA LEU A 752 -37.75 12.92 -8.48
C LEU A 752 -37.17 14.28 -8.91
N HIS A 753 -37.29 14.65 -10.19
CA HIS A 753 -36.93 15.99 -10.66
C HIS A 753 -37.77 17.11 -10.03
N ARG A 754 -39.00 16.83 -9.61
CA ARG A 754 -39.86 17.82 -8.90
C ARG A 754 -39.51 17.95 -7.42
N ILE A 755 -38.66 17.07 -6.88
CA ILE A 755 -38.21 17.11 -5.48
C ILE A 755 -36.89 17.90 -5.42
N PRO A 756 -36.85 19.07 -4.73
CA PRO A 756 -35.66 19.93 -4.73
C PRO A 756 -34.34 19.24 -4.35
N GLU A 757 -34.37 18.34 -3.36
CA GLU A 757 -33.18 17.61 -2.89
C GLU A 757 -32.61 16.63 -3.94
N PHE A 758 -33.47 16.06 -4.78
CA PHE A 758 -33.06 15.16 -5.87
C PHE A 758 -32.59 15.95 -7.08
N GLU A 759 -33.28 17.03 -7.42
CA GLU A 759 -32.85 17.94 -8.49
C GLU A 759 -31.50 18.59 -8.17
N GLU A 760 -31.27 19.01 -6.93
CA GLU A 760 -29.98 19.55 -6.51
C GLU A 760 -28.87 18.51 -6.69
N LEU A 761 -29.08 17.26 -6.23
CA LEU A 761 -28.09 16.20 -6.42
C LEU A 761 -27.84 15.90 -7.91
N TYR A 762 -28.89 15.87 -8.73
CA TYR A 762 -28.79 15.67 -10.17
C TYR A 762 -27.90 16.74 -10.81
N GLN A 763 -28.15 18.01 -10.50
CA GLN A 763 -27.35 19.13 -11.01
C GLN A 763 -25.91 19.09 -10.49
N GLN A 764 -25.70 18.74 -9.22
CA GLN A 764 -24.36 18.56 -8.65
C GLN A 764 -23.60 17.44 -9.38
N ALA A 765 -24.22 16.28 -9.56
CA ALA A 765 -23.64 15.12 -10.24
C ALA A 765 -23.21 15.46 -11.68
N LEU A 766 -24.08 16.13 -12.45
CA LEU A 766 -23.78 16.49 -13.84
C LEU A 766 -22.71 17.58 -14.01
N LYS A 767 -22.49 18.41 -12.99
CA LYS A 767 -21.42 19.42 -12.98
C LYS A 767 -20.05 18.82 -12.71
N LEU A 768 -19.97 17.62 -12.12
CA LEU A 768 -18.70 16.96 -11.85
C LEU A 768 -18.05 16.51 -13.16
N ARG A 769 -16.95 17.17 -13.51
CA ARG A 769 -16.04 16.79 -14.61
C ARG A 769 -14.67 16.58 -14.00
N LEU A 770 -14.30 15.32 -13.82
CA LEU A 770 -13.04 14.90 -13.21
C LEU A 770 -12.37 13.89 -14.14
N ASN A 771 -11.06 14.03 -14.34
CA ASN A 771 -10.27 12.95 -14.93
C ASN A 771 -10.04 11.81 -13.93
N GLU A 772 -9.41 10.72 -14.40
CA GLU A 772 -9.22 9.50 -13.63
C GLU A 772 -8.43 9.73 -12.34
N THR A 773 -7.45 10.64 -12.37
CA THR A 773 -6.56 10.90 -11.23
C THR A 773 -7.22 11.83 -10.22
N GLU A 774 -7.93 12.86 -10.68
CA GLU A 774 -8.74 13.77 -9.84
C GLU A 774 -9.84 12.99 -9.13
N ARG A 775 -10.53 12.11 -9.84
CA ARG A 775 -11.57 11.24 -9.30
C ARG A 775 -11.02 10.27 -8.28
N ALA A 776 -9.91 9.58 -8.59
CA ALA A 776 -9.24 8.70 -7.65
C ALA A 776 -8.83 9.44 -6.37
N ALA A 777 -8.32 10.67 -6.50
CA ALA A 777 -7.91 11.51 -5.38
C ALA A 777 -9.09 11.92 -4.48
N TRP A 778 -10.20 12.35 -5.07
CA TRP A 778 -11.38 12.71 -4.29
C TRP A 778 -12.01 11.48 -3.63
N ALA A 779 -12.12 10.36 -4.35
CA ALA A 779 -12.63 9.12 -3.78
C ALA A 779 -11.75 8.62 -2.61
N LEU A 780 -10.42 8.78 -2.69
CA LEU A 780 -9.50 8.51 -1.59
C LEU A 780 -9.72 9.40 -0.37
N ALA A 781 -9.95 10.70 -0.58
CA ALA A 781 -10.26 11.63 0.51
C ALA A 781 -11.53 11.19 1.26
N LEU A 782 -12.58 10.82 0.51
CA LEU A 782 -13.84 10.34 1.08
C LEU A 782 -13.69 9.03 1.88
N ASP A 783 -12.78 8.14 1.50
CA ASP A 783 -12.49 6.90 2.24
C ASP A 783 -11.77 7.15 3.58
N MET A 784 -11.15 8.33 3.76
CA MET A 784 -10.46 8.70 5.00
C MET A 784 -11.36 9.47 5.98
N GLU A 785 -12.44 10.06 5.48
CA GLU A 785 -13.45 10.77 6.28
C GLU A 785 -14.56 9.84 6.82
N SER A 786 -14.71 8.65 6.22
CA SER A 786 -15.68 7.61 6.60
C SER A 786 -15.10 6.53 7.49
#